data_AF-A0A956HHJ7-F1
#
_entry.id   AF-A0A956HHJ7-F1
#
_cell.length_a   1.000
_cell.length_b   1.000
_cell.length_c   1.000
_cell.angle_alpha   90.00
_cell.angle_beta   90.00
_cell.angle_gamma   90.00
#
_symmetry.space_group_name_H-M   'P 1'
#
loop_
_entity.id
_entity.type
_entity.pdbx_description
1 polymer ?
#
loop_
_entity_poly.entity_id
_entity_poly.type
_entity_poly.pdbx_seq_one_letter_code
_entity_poly.pdbx_strand_id
1 'polypeptide(L)'
;MRLRRDAAPVERVGVEATRDIELDARALLREHGTFAELTKAAPAPTKEIGLRIDAWRSTPRGMQVVAARDQPLYDLAASDLHGVLVRGSGVVRGLIWLDWGEFRYDQLHLWRILSLPVTGGARYTGVADGPQRAHEAVKRGAPTRLGLHDESNVAGPSSSPAASVADEVARLEGLKGDAMDLVDGLLNDLSEKPRKLTRKRHVATTKDGTPTYAIYPALATLLTGAADSTIARYLGLLDRDEAPAGVVGDVVVYLVRGFWAVDIDGMLPDELAQLYTLAMAAGGIVTADTPQSGEMPFEMPRKDPDGRPIFDFFLPLITTLGAPPLAPGLPVVGPPVPASTGDASAPVDPSNPGHWNADYLPPEARREVELPVSELLPVAGLAAAREEGAKVTGLNRTFKVSGSAVKERARDLVPTLPASADAPNVGRVHDHHAPATAVGYRVAQHDWFGRWSGWRHRGVAEKQRPRPPTPVLRADYAMAAVPEPVHSNPLWGVLAARVRVPTPDSLPTGANLLASLQITGSIAEPGGGPVALTHAPVTLPANPASWPEELVVPLTPSGGGLLPRHGSAKATLRARWTDTAGQPSDLCAPVEVTCVDPRPPVAVVIDPTLRYAARPDALGRARVTLRWPVAGGQRRFRVFFADETRIIDRLRVVAAGQDPLPPPAPDSPVPPSMSERTAAQQLIAAWEAAGDDAAARAVAFTDRAALLRKGYFQQITREPLSATGGVTEMSFQHDLSGSLRVLAFYRVVSVSAQQVESPWADAPVVPFGVPNLGPPTQPMLEKIEPREDDPPLSPGSVRLKVRVLRGSQPIVAYRLRRSSVQGSDPLRMPVAVEAPIVIDASGDQPIEFAIDDAGAYAHDPAGSLRPFTRYAWRVEVQAPSLPGSSVPGEWSQASAAVTSMLVPDAPVSPVADAPTVDVSDASDKRVTLRWTYPATLDGGSLGSYRFDVYRRTPGGREGRVGSIAADKTLTEHTLDDLFASDDPPAGTTYRIVALDPTGRMSPPSDPVTIP
;
A
#
# COMPACT_ATOMS: atom_id res chain seq x y z
N MET A 1 66.80 -4.23 -57.77
CA MET A 1 68.26 -4.05 -57.53
C MET A 1 68.78 -5.33 -56.87
N ARG A 2 69.89 -5.92 -57.32
CA ARG A 2 70.48 -7.13 -56.69
C ARG A 2 71.55 -6.69 -55.67
N LEU A 3 71.28 -6.86 -54.38
CA LEU A 3 72.34 -6.80 -53.37
C LEU A 3 72.91 -8.22 -53.19
N ARG A 4 74.11 -8.46 -53.73
CA ARG A 4 74.89 -9.65 -53.37
C ARG A 4 75.34 -9.51 -51.91
N ARG A 5 75.33 -10.63 -51.20
CA ARG A 5 75.63 -10.84 -49.77
C ARG A 5 77.07 -10.49 -49.34
N ASP A 6 77.81 -9.71 -50.13
CA ASP A 6 79.25 -9.47 -49.97
C ASP A 6 79.56 -8.07 -49.39
N ALA A 7 78.60 -7.43 -48.71
CA ALA A 7 78.90 -6.23 -47.91
C ALA A 7 79.74 -6.63 -46.68
N ALA A 8 80.85 -5.91 -46.46
CA ALA A 8 81.83 -6.12 -45.40
C ALA A 8 81.18 -6.21 -43.99
N PRO A 9 81.79 -6.94 -43.03
CA PRO A 9 81.14 -7.27 -41.77
C PRO A 9 81.01 -6.03 -40.89
N VAL A 10 79.78 -5.53 -40.73
CA VAL A 10 79.40 -4.70 -39.60
C VAL A 10 79.43 -5.58 -38.34
N GLU A 11 80.02 -5.05 -37.27
CA GLU A 11 80.41 -5.75 -36.05
C GLU A 11 79.35 -6.70 -35.48
N ARG A 12 79.74 -7.95 -35.19
CA ARG A 12 78.89 -8.99 -34.62
C ARG A 12 78.72 -8.77 -33.13
N VAL A 13 77.50 -8.43 -32.69
CA VAL A 13 77.11 -8.52 -31.28
C VAL A 13 76.22 -9.75 -31.09
N GLY A 14 76.72 -10.75 -30.37
CA GLY A 14 75.92 -11.90 -29.95
C GLY A 14 75.16 -11.55 -28.68
N VAL A 15 73.84 -11.49 -28.74
CA VAL A 15 72.98 -11.40 -27.55
C VAL A 15 72.25 -12.73 -27.39
N GLU A 16 72.48 -13.41 -26.28
CA GLU A 16 71.80 -14.65 -25.92
C GLU A 16 70.39 -14.30 -25.41
N ALA A 17 69.37 -14.42 -26.27
CA ALA A 17 68.00 -14.04 -25.94
C ALA A 17 67.34 -15.14 -25.08
N THR A 18 67.52 -15.04 -23.76
CA THR A 18 66.71 -15.78 -22.77
C THR A 18 65.49 -14.98 -22.29
N ARG A 19 65.25 -13.78 -22.86
CA ARG A 19 64.18 -12.83 -22.50
C ARG A 19 63.69 -12.06 -23.73
N ASP A 20 62.48 -11.49 -23.66
CA ASP A 20 61.95 -10.57 -24.68
C ASP A 20 62.82 -9.31 -24.79
N ILE A 21 63.18 -8.92 -26.02
CA ILE A 21 64.02 -7.74 -26.30
C ILE A 21 63.23 -6.78 -27.20
N GLU A 22 62.93 -5.60 -26.67
CA GLU A 22 62.36 -4.48 -27.43
C GLU A 22 63.48 -3.58 -27.96
N LEU A 23 63.50 -3.32 -29.27
CA LEU A 23 64.51 -2.48 -29.92
C LEU A 23 63.80 -1.32 -30.65
N ASP A 24 64.06 -0.09 -30.20
CA ASP A 24 63.56 1.16 -30.82
C ASP A 24 64.45 1.56 -32.00
N ALA A 25 63.84 1.80 -33.18
CA ALA A 25 64.55 2.21 -34.38
C ALA A 25 65.27 3.57 -34.22
N ARG A 26 64.72 4.50 -33.43
CA ARG A 26 65.34 5.81 -33.17
C ARG A 26 66.56 5.73 -32.26
N ALA A 27 66.62 4.72 -31.39
CA ALA A 27 67.81 4.46 -30.60
C ALA A 27 68.90 3.89 -31.50
N LEU A 28 68.55 2.91 -32.36
CA LEU A 28 69.50 2.22 -33.26
C LEU A 28 70.16 3.17 -34.27
N LEU A 29 69.44 4.20 -34.71
CA LEU A 29 69.94 5.21 -35.66
C LEU A 29 70.83 6.30 -35.02
N ARG A 30 70.87 6.44 -33.68
CA ARG A 30 71.65 7.50 -33.01
C ARG A 30 73.04 7.05 -32.53
N GLU A 31 73.27 5.75 -32.36
CA GLU A 31 74.52 5.24 -31.77
C GLU A 31 75.27 4.35 -32.74
N HIS A 32 76.23 4.93 -33.48
CA HIS A 32 77.38 4.20 -34.01
C HIS A 32 78.36 3.73 -32.90
N GLY A 33 77.89 3.46 -31.70
CA GLY A 33 78.73 3.06 -30.58
C GLY A 33 77.95 2.80 -29.30
N THR A 34 77.98 1.54 -28.85
CA THR A 34 77.65 1.04 -27.50
C THR A 34 76.25 1.32 -26.95
N PHE A 35 75.37 0.31 -27.01
CA PHE A 35 74.10 0.28 -26.30
C PHE A 35 74.24 -0.20 -24.85
N ALA A 36 73.68 0.56 -23.92
CA ALA A 36 73.59 0.25 -22.49
C ALA A 36 72.38 -0.63 -22.15
N GLU A 37 72.57 -1.55 -21.20
CA GLU A 37 71.56 -2.44 -20.62
C GLU A 37 70.35 -1.66 -20.06
N LEU A 38 69.14 -2.01 -20.50
CA LEU A 38 67.89 -1.56 -19.86
C LEU A 38 67.07 -2.79 -19.42
N THR A 39 67.17 -3.10 -18.13
CA THR A 39 66.38 -4.10 -17.42
C THR A 39 64.95 -3.62 -17.11
N LYS A 40 63.94 -4.41 -17.47
CA LYS A 40 62.72 -4.57 -16.64
C LYS A 40 62.12 -5.97 -16.83
N ALA A 41 61.73 -6.61 -15.73
CA ALA A 41 61.36 -8.02 -15.65
C ALA A 41 59.86 -8.30 -15.83
N ALA A 42 59.53 -9.44 -16.46
CA ALA A 42 58.25 -10.17 -16.41
C ALA A 42 58.52 -11.68 -16.70
N PRO A 43 57.59 -12.62 -16.36
CA PRO A 43 57.93 -13.95 -15.86
C PRO A 43 58.29 -15.02 -16.92
N ALA A 44 58.85 -16.13 -16.42
CA ALA A 44 59.53 -17.20 -17.15
C ALA A 44 58.69 -17.90 -18.26
N PRO A 45 59.35 -18.37 -19.35
CA PRO A 45 58.67 -19.02 -20.47
C PRO A 45 58.29 -20.47 -20.18
N THR A 46 57.04 -20.83 -20.47
CA THR A 46 56.59 -22.21 -20.67
C THR A 46 56.53 -22.54 -22.16
N LYS A 47 57.18 -23.65 -22.55
CA LYS A 47 57.23 -24.29 -23.88
C LYS A 47 58.21 -23.62 -24.87
N GLU A 48 59.17 -24.39 -25.40
CA GLU A 48 60.12 -23.96 -26.44
C GLU A 48 59.36 -23.49 -27.69
N ILE A 49 59.20 -22.17 -27.83
CA ILE A 49 58.73 -21.51 -29.04
C ILE A 49 59.98 -20.92 -29.69
N GLY A 50 60.25 -21.29 -30.95
CA GLY A 50 61.33 -20.68 -31.73
C GLY A 50 61.23 -19.15 -31.79
N LEU A 51 62.28 -18.48 -32.23
CA LEU A 51 62.33 -17.01 -32.31
C LEU A 51 61.15 -16.45 -33.13
N ARG A 52 60.44 -15.46 -32.58
CA ARG A 52 59.39 -14.67 -33.25
C ARG A 52 59.78 -13.20 -33.28
N ILE A 53 59.60 -12.55 -34.43
CA ILE A 53 59.85 -11.13 -34.62
C ILE A 53 58.56 -10.45 -35.05
N ASP A 54 58.15 -9.43 -34.32
CA ASP A 54 57.01 -8.57 -34.62
C ASP A 54 57.50 -7.16 -34.99
N ALA A 55 57.14 -6.69 -36.17
CA ALA A 55 57.31 -5.31 -36.61
C ALA A 55 56.17 -4.48 -36.06
N TRP A 56 56.47 -3.31 -35.47
CA TRP A 56 55.47 -2.48 -34.82
C TRP A 56 55.58 -1.00 -35.16
N ARG A 57 54.45 -0.29 -34.98
CA ARG A 57 54.37 1.17 -35.02
C ARG A 57 53.71 1.70 -33.74
N SER A 58 54.07 2.91 -33.35
CA SER A 58 53.45 3.60 -32.21
C SER A 58 52.19 4.31 -32.67
N THR A 59 51.11 4.15 -31.93
CA THR A 59 49.86 4.88 -32.12
C THR A 59 49.54 5.67 -30.85
N PRO A 60 48.65 6.69 -30.90
CA PRO A 60 48.19 7.37 -29.68
C PRO A 60 47.58 6.44 -28.62
N ARG A 61 47.21 5.20 -28.99
CA ARG A 61 46.64 4.16 -28.11
C ARG A 61 47.62 3.03 -27.79
N GLY A 62 48.91 3.20 -28.08
CA GLY A 62 49.96 2.22 -27.81
C GLY A 62 50.52 1.51 -29.05
N MET A 63 51.33 0.48 -28.81
CA MET A 63 52.04 -0.27 -29.85
C MET A 63 51.07 -1.12 -30.70
N GLN A 64 51.17 -1.01 -32.02
CA GLN A 64 50.41 -1.83 -32.97
C GLN A 64 51.36 -2.67 -33.82
N VAL A 65 51.18 -4.00 -33.80
CA VAL A 65 51.93 -4.93 -34.68
C VAL A 65 51.39 -4.82 -36.11
N VAL A 66 52.30 -4.63 -37.07
CA VAL A 66 51.99 -4.44 -38.50
C VAL A 66 52.45 -5.60 -39.38
N ALA A 67 53.47 -6.35 -38.95
CA ALA A 67 53.90 -7.59 -39.60
C ALA A 67 54.59 -8.50 -38.57
N ALA A 68 54.54 -9.82 -38.78
CA ALA A 68 55.13 -10.79 -37.85
C ALA A 68 55.71 -12.00 -38.60
N ARG A 69 56.77 -12.60 -38.04
CA ARG A 69 57.40 -13.83 -38.53
C ARG A 69 57.91 -14.69 -37.37
N ASP A 70 57.74 -15.99 -37.48
CA ASP A 70 58.21 -17.01 -36.52
C ASP A 70 59.16 -18.03 -37.16
N GLN A 71 59.50 -17.85 -38.44
CA GLN A 71 60.42 -18.70 -39.20
C GLN A 71 61.43 -17.88 -40.01
N PRO A 72 62.68 -18.34 -40.13
CA PRO A 72 63.69 -17.69 -40.97
C PRO A 72 63.32 -17.77 -42.46
N LEU A 73 63.71 -16.80 -43.30
CA LEU A 73 64.43 -15.55 -43.00
C LEU A 73 63.51 -14.55 -42.29
N TYR A 74 63.96 -13.85 -41.23
CA TYR A 74 63.12 -12.96 -40.41
C TYR A 74 62.99 -11.53 -40.97
N ASP A 75 62.66 -11.41 -42.24
CA ASP A 75 62.55 -10.11 -42.91
C ASP A 75 61.13 -9.55 -42.77
N LEU A 76 61.02 -8.31 -42.30
CA LEU A 76 59.74 -7.62 -42.08
C LEU A 76 59.82 -6.24 -42.72
N ALA A 77 58.73 -5.83 -43.34
CA ALA A 77 58.59 -4.51 -43.91
C ALA A 77 57.17 -3.98 -43.69
N ALA A 78 57.09 -2.68 -43.40
CA ALA A 78 55.86 -1.94 -43.27
C ALA A 78 56.15 -0.46 -43.51
N SER A 79 55.14 0.26 -44.02
CA SER A 79 55.17 1.72 -44.05
C SER A 79 55.08 2.23 -42.62
N ASP A 80 56.01 3.11 -42.21
CA ASP A 80 56.06 3.70 -40.86
C ASP A 80 56.38 2.69 -39.74
N LEU A 81 57.51 1.97 -39.89
CA LEU A 81 58.04 1.04 -38.89
C LEU A 81 58.78 1.82 -37.79
N HIS A 82 58.33 1.72 -36.54
CA HIS A 82 58.99 2.38 -35.41
C HIS A 82 59.98 1.46 -34.67
N GLY A 83 59.83 0.15 -34.81
CA GLY A 83 60.74 -0.81 -34.22
C GLY A 83 60.35 -2.25 -34.48
N VAL A 84 61.12 -3.16 -33.89
CA VAL A 84 60.82 -4.59 -33.88
C VAL A 84 60.87 -5.11 -32.45
N LEU A 85 60.10 -6.15 -32.20
CA LEU A 85 60.04 -6.85 -30.93
C LEU A 85 60.37 -8.31 -31.17
N VAL A 86 61.45 -8.77 -30.52
CA VAL A 86 61.93 -10.15 -30.63
C VAL A 86 61.53 -10.91 -29.38
N ARG A 87 60.85 -12.04 -29.57
CA ARG A 87 60.32 -12.91 -28.51
C ARG A 87 60.69 -14.38 -28.74
N GLY A 88 60.62 -15.18 -27.68
CA GLY A 88 60.87 -16.63 -27.73
C GLY A 88 62.35 -17.02 -27.51
N SER A 89 62.68 -18.29 -27.73
CA SER A 89 64.03 -18.83 -27.50
C SER A 89 64.84 -18.90 -28.79
N GLY A 90 66.02 -18.26 -28.82
CA GLY A 90 66.95 -18.28 -29.96
C GLY A 90 68.13 -17.33 -29.78
N VAL A 91 69.04 -17.29 -30.74
CA VAL A 91 70.18 -16.34 -30.75
C VAL A 91 70.01 -15.35 -31.91
N VAL A 92 69.90 -14.06 -31.59
CA VAL A 92 69.93 -12.98 -32.58
C VAL A 92 71.39 -12.60 -32.80
N ARG A 93 71.92 -12.91 -34.00
CA ARG A 93 73.34 -12.65 -34.35
C ARG A 93 73.59 -11.26 -34.94
N GLY A 94 72.53 -10.54 -35.30
CA GLY A 94 72.58 -9.21 -35.91
C GLY A 94 71.20 -8.79 -36.42
N LEU A 95 70.98 -7.48 -36.47
CA LEU A 95 69.80 -6.83 -37.02
C LEU A 95 70.26 -5.83 -38.09
N ILE A 96 69.65 -5.87 -39.27
CA ILE A 96 69.93 -4.95 -40.35
C ILE A 96 68.68 -4.09 -40.54
N TRP A 97 68.82 -2.79 -40.34
CA TRP A 97 67.80 -1.81 -40.69
C TRP A 97 68.19 -1.17 -42.01
N LEU A 98 67.31 -1.26 -43.01
CA LEU A 98 67.54 -0.66 -44.32
C LEU A 98 66.83 0.68 -44.35
N ASP A 99 67.59 1.77 -44.26
CA ASP A 99 67.06 3.12 -44.49
C ASP A 99 66.91 3.36 -46.00
N TRP A 100 65.83 4.04 -46.36
CA TRP A 100 65.57 4.42 -47.75
C TRP A 100 66.72 5.25 -48.37
N GLY A 101 67.35 6.13 -47.59
CA GLY A 101 68.43 7.00 -48.06
C GLY A 101 69.65 6.26 -48.61
N GLU A 102 69.75 4.95 -48.38
CA GLU A 102 70.85 4.10 -48.83
C GLU A 102 70.62 3.49 -50.24
N PHE A 103 69.42 3.60 -50.81
CA PHE A 103 69.09 3.02 -52.12
C PHE A 103 69.39 3.97 -53.28
N ARG A 104 69.90 3.41 -54.39
CA ARG A 104 70.07 4.15 -55.65
C ARG A 104 68.86 3.99 -56.56
N TYR A 105 68.27 5.11 -56.98
CA TYR A 105 67.02 5.15 -57.76
C TYR A 105 67.22 5.12 -59.28
N ASP A 106 68.47 5.21 -59.75
CA ASP A 106 68.85 5.25 -61.16
C ASP A 106 68.66 3.91 -61.89
N GLN A 107 68.41 2.82 -61.16
CA GLN A 107 68.23 1.45 -61.70
C GLN A 107 66.78 0.94 -61.65
N LEU A 108 65.82 1.81 -61.36
CA LEU A 108 64.41 1.44 -61.29
C LEU A 108 63.80 1.35 -62.70
N HIS A 109 62.99 0.32 -62.94
CA HIS A 109 62.17 0.19 -64.14
C HIS A 109 60.70 0.33 -63.76
N LEU A 110 59.89 0.86 -64.67
CA LEU A 110 58.45 0.91 -64.48
C LEU A 110 57.90 -0.53 -64.40
N TRP A 111 57.33 -0.89 -63.25
CA TRP A 111 56.60 -2.15 -63.11
C TRP A 111 55.11 -1.98 -63.42
N ARG A 112 54.45 -0.97 -62.83
CA ARG A 112 53.02 -0.77 -62.99
C ARG A 112 52.56 0.67 -62.73
N ILE A 113 51.52 1.08 -63.45
CA ILE A 113 50.76 2.30 -63.15
C ILE A 113 49.57 1.92 -62.29
N LEU A 114 49.51 2.47 -61.08
CA LEU A 114 48.37 2.35 -60.17
C LEU A 114 47.44 3.55 -60.40
N SER A 115 46.25 3.30 -60.92
CA SER A 115 45.27 4.34 -61.27
C SER A 115 43.94 4.10 -60.58
N LEU A 116 43.24 5.19 -60.25
CA LEU A 116 41.81 5.09 -59.91
C LEU A 116 41.02 4.54 -61.11
N PRO A 117 39.85 3.92 -60.89
CA PRO A 117 39.01 3.34 -61.94
C PRO A 117 38.20 4.39 -62.74
N VAL A 118 38.84 5.51 -63.06
CA VAL A 118 38.28 6.64 -63.82
C VAL A 118 39.31 7.15 -64.82
N THR A 119 38.85 7.82 -65.86
CA THR A 119 39.72 8.49 -66.83
C THR A 119 40.27 9.84 -66.33
N GLY A 120 39.64 10.42 -65.30
CA GLY A 120 40.04 11.65 -64.64
C GLY A 120 38.92 12.25 -63.81
N GLY A 121 39.17 13.40 -63.20
CA GLY A 121 38.21 14.21 -62.46
C GLY A 121 38.80 15.57 -62.09
N ALA A 122 37.99 16.45 -61.49
CA ALA A 122 38.44 17.83 -61.20
C ALA A 122 39.69 17.90 -60.30
N ARG A 123 39.91 16.90 -59.44
CA ARG A 123 41.10 16.78 -58.57
C ARG A 123 42.12 15.73 -59.01
N TYR A 124 41.91 15.02 -60.12
CA TYR A 124 42.73 13.88 -60.50
C TYR A 124 42.92 13.77 -62.02
N THR A 125 44.18 13.79 -62.45
CA THR A 125 44.54 13.45 -63.84
C THR A 125 44.72 11.93 -63.94
N GLY A 126 43.75 11.27 -64.56
CA GLY A 126 43.78 9.82 -64.77
C GLY A 126 44.51 9.41 -66.04
N VAL A 127 44.55 8.10 -66.28
CA VAL A 127 45.03 7.49 -67.53
C VAL A 127 43.84 7.02 -68.36
N ALA A 128 43.96 7.07 -69.70
CA ALA A 128 42.84 6.78 -70.60
C ALA A 128 42.22 5.39 -70.42
N ASP A 129 43.04 4.39 -70.08
CA ASP A 129 42.64 2.99 -69.84
C ASP A 129 42.49 2.65 -68.34
N GLY A 130 42.38 3.66 -67.46
CA GLY A 130 42.29 3.50 -66.01
C GLY A 130 41.23 2.49 -65.54
N PRO A 131 39.97 2.59 -66.01
CA PRO A 131 38.92 1.62 -65.67
C PRO A 131 39.26 0.18 -66.09
N GLN A 132 39.92 -0.02 -67.24
CA GLN A 132 40.34 -1.32 -67.70
C GLN A 132 41.49 -1.87 -66.85
N ARG A 133 42.49 -1.04 -66.53
CA ARG A 133 43.61 -1.40 -65.64
C ARG A 133 43.15 -1.83 -64.26
N ALA A 134 42.17 -1.12 -63.69
CA ALA A 134 41.55 -1.46 -62.42
C ALA A 134 40.86 -2.85 -62.44
N HIS A 135 40.12 -3.17 -63.50
CA HIS A 135 39.53 -4.51 -63.67
C HIS A 135 40.61 -5.59 -63.82
N GLU A 136 41.66 -5.33 -64.59
CA GLU A 136 42.75 -6.29 -64.76
C GLU A 136 43.53 -6.52 -63.46
N ALA A 137 43.66 -5.51 -62.58
CA ALA A 137 44.23 -5.67 -61.25
C ALA A 137 43.42 -6.62 -60.37
N VAL A 138 42.08 -6.52 -60.43
CA VAL A 138 41.17 -7.45 -59.74
C VAL A 138 41.32 -8.87 -60.29
N LYS A 139 41.41 -9.04 -61.61
CA LYS A 139 41.59 -10.36 -62.24
C LYS A 139 42.90 -11.05 -61.83
N ARG A 140 44.02 -10.33 -61.87
CA ARG A 140 45.35 -10.88 -61.46
C ARG A 140 45.40 -11.26 -59.99
N GLY A 141 44.75 -10.45 -59.17
CA GLY A 141 44.69 -10.62 -57.72
C GLY A 141 43.56 -11.51 -57.22
N ALA A 142 42.78 -12.14 -58.11
CA ALA A 142 41.63 -12.94 -57.74
C ALA A 142 42.04 -14.07 -56.76
N PRO A 143 41.28 -14.26 -55.67
CA PRO A 143 41.60 -15.30 -54.69
C PRO A 143 41.41 -16.68 -55.31
N THR A 144 42.17 -17.66 -54.81
CA THR A 144 42.09 -19.05 -55.27
C THR A 144 40.97 -19.84 -54.60
N ARG A 145 40.40 -19.31 -53.52
CA ARG A 145 39.28 -19.88 -52.75
C ARG A 145 38.34 -18.77 -52.29
N LEU A 146 37.07 -19.11 -52.09
CA LEU A 146 36.09 -18.20 -51.52
C LEU A 146 36.46 -17.83 -50.08
N GLY A 147 36.14 -16.60 -49.68
CA GLY A 147 36.41 -16.12 -48.32
C GLY A 147 35.50 -16.79 -47.28
N LEU A 148 35.92 -16.76 -46.01
CA LEU A 148 35.14 -17.34 -44.93
C LEU A 148 33.82 -16.59 -44.65
N HIS A 149 33.73 -15.34 -45.08
CA HIS A 149 32.48 -14.56 -45.06
C HIS A 149 31.50 -15.03 -46.12
N ASP A 150 31.96 -15.44 -47.30
CA ASP A 150 31.13 -16.02 -48.36
C ASP A 150 30.66 -17.43 -47.96
N GLU A 151 31.58 -18.25 -47.45
CA GLU A 151 31.35 -19.67 -47.15
C GLU A 151 31.47 -19.94 -45.67
N SER A 152 30.56 -19.34 -44.90
CA SER A 152 30.61 -19.41 -43.44
C SER A 152 30.61 -20.84 -42.90
N ASN A 153 30.03 -21.82 -43.62
CA ASN A 153 29.85 -23.21 -43.17
C ASN A 153 31.14 -24.04 -43.08
N VAL A 154 32.23 -23.64 -43.75
CA VAL A 154 33.44 -24.46 -43.85
C VAL A 154 34.30 -24.41 -42.57
N ALA A 155 35.15 -25.42 -42.37
CA ALA A 155 35.97 -25.56 -41.16
C ALA A 155 37.11 -24.53 -41.07
N GLY A 156 37.54 -23.99 -42.20
CA GLY A 156 38.59 -22.98 -42.29
C GLY A 156 39.03 -22.69 -43.74
N PRO A 157 40.01 -21.79 -43.94
CA PRO A 157 40.33 -21.24 -45.25
C PRO A 157 40.74 -22.29 -46.29
N SER A 158 41.43 -23.34 -45.87
CA SER A 158 41.88 -24.43 -46.76
C SER A 158 40.73 -25.30 -47.26
N SER A 159 39.61 -25.35 -46.52
CA SER A 159 38.41 -26.11 -46.87
C SER A 159 37.38 -25.30 -47.67
N SER A 160 37.57 -23.98 -47.82
CA SER A 160 36.71 -23.15 -48.66
C SER A 160 36.69 -23.64 -50.11
N PRO A 161 35.55 -23.59 -50.82
CA PRO A 161 35.48 -23.91 -52.25
C PRO A 161 36.48 -23.09 -53.08
N ALA A 162 36.91 -23.65 -54.21
CA ALA A 162 37.75 -22.95 -55.16
C ALA A 162 37.02 -21.72 -55.72
N ALA A 163 37.74 -20.61 -55.88
CA ALA A 163 37.23 -19.40 -56.52
C ALA A 163 37.90 -19.22 -57.89
N SER A 164 37.12 -18.76 -58.87
CA SER A 164 37.61 -18.40 -60.19
C SER A 164 37.74 -16.89 -60.36
N VAL A 165 38.49 -16.48 -61.38
CA VAL A 165 38.58 -15.06 -61.78
C VAL A 165 37.19 -14.49 -62.11
N ALA A 166 36.30 -15.29 -62.71
CA ALA A 166 34.94 -14.87 -63.02
C ALA A 166 34.11 -14.58 -61.75
N ASP A 167 34.32 -15.37 -60.69
CA ASP A 167 33.64 -15.15 -59.40
C ASP A 167 34.06 -13.83 -58.76
N GLU A 168 35.34 -13.46 -58.86
CA GLU A 168 35.84 -12.21 -58.31
C GLU A 168 35.42 -10.98 -59.13
N VAL A 169 35.41 -11.09 -60.46
CA VAL A 169 34.85 -10.03 -61.33
C VAL A 169 33.36 -9.82 -61.03
N ALA A 170 32.59 -10.89 -60.86
CA ALA A 170 31.17 -10.77 -60.49
C ALA A 170 30.97 -10.13 -59.10
N ARG A 171 31.86 -10.41 -58.13
CA ARG A 171 31.86 -9.75 -56.83
C ARG A 171 32.10 -8.26 -56.97
N LEU A 172 33.12 -7.87 -57.73
CA LEU A 172 33.44 -6.47 -58.01
C LEU A 172 32.22 -5.73 -58.59
N GLU A 173 31.56 -6.29 -59.61
CA GLU A 173 30.39 -5.65 -60.23
C GLU A 173 29.27 -5.36 -59.21
N GLY A 174 29.07 -6.25 -58.23
CA GLY A 174 28.07 -6.04 -57.17
C GLY A 174 28.49 -5.08 -56.05
N LEU A 175 29.79 -4.78 -55.91
CA LEU A 175 30.31 -3.88 -54.86
C LEU A 175 30.69 -2.48 -55.38
N LYS A 176 31.13 -2.37 -56.64
CA LYS A 176 31.79 -1.16 -57.13
C LYS A 176 30.89 0.07 -57.17
N GLY A 177 29.56 -0.08 -57.27
CA GLY A 177 28.63 1.05 -57.32
C GLY A 177 28.79 2.01 -56.13
N ASP A 178 28.70 1.47 -54.91
CA ASP A 178 28.87 2.25 -53.67
C ASP A 178 30.26 2.94 -53.61
N ALA A 179 31.31 2.27 -54.11
CA ALA A 179 32.67 2.82 -54.14
C ALA A 179 32.84 3.92 -55.20
N MET A 180 32.26 3.75 -56.38
CA MET A 180 32.34 4.72 -57.48
C MET A 180 31.57 6.01 -57.16
N ASP A 181 30.43 5.93 -56.46
CA ASP A 181 29.72 7.12 -55.98
C ASP A 181 30.58 7.95 -55.03
N LEU A 182 31.39 7.29 -54.20
CA LEU A 182 32.36 7.96 -53.32
C LEU A 182 33.55 8.53 -54.09
N VAL A 183 34.09 7.78 -55.06
CA VAL A 183 35.20 8.24 -55.92
C VAL A 183 34.78 9.48 -56.72
N ASP A 184 33.66 9.42 -57.44
CA ASP A 184 33.14 10.56 -58.20
C ASP A 184 32.95 11.78 -57.30
N GLY A 185 32.33 11.56 -56.15
CA GLY A 185 32.17 12.59 -55.13
C GLY A 185 33.48 13.21 -54.67
N LEU A 186 34.48 12.41 -54.35
CA LEU A 186 35.78 12.92 -53.87
C LEU A 186 36.54 13.67 -54.96
N LEU A 187 36.39 13.27 -56.22
CA LEU A 187 37.12 13.84 -57.35
C LEU A 187 36.47 15.11 -57.92
N ASN A 188 35.14 15.18 -57.93
CA ASN A 188 34.40 16.21 -58.66
C ASN A 188 33.65 17.19 -57.74
N ASP A 189 33.42 16.86 -56.47
CA ASP A 189 32.83 17.78 -55.49
C ASP A 189 33.90 18.76 -54.97
N LEU A 190 33.86 20.00 -55.46
CA LEU A 190 34.78 21.07 -55.09
C LEU A 190 34.29 21.93 -53.91
N SER A 191 33.14 21.61 -53.31
CA SER A 191 32.53 22.45 -52.25
C SER A 191 33.36 22.51 -50.96
N GLU A 192 34.13 21.47 -50.67
CA GLU A 192 34.94 21.35 -49.46
C GLU A 192 36.24 20.56 -49.72
N LYS A 193 37.17 20.56 -48.77
CA LYS A 193 38.36 19.70 -48.85
C LYS A 193 37.96 18.21 -48.78
N PRO A 194 38.61 17.26 -49.51
CA PRO A 194 38.21 15.85 -49.54
C PRO A 194 38.01 15.18 -48.16
N ARG A 195 38.84 15.54 -47.18
CA ARG A 195 38.73 15.04 -45.78
C ARG A 195 37.49 15.51 -45.01
N LYS A 196 36.82 16.58 -45.47
CA LYS A 196 35.62 17.16 -44.86
C LYS A 196 34.34 16.81 -45.62
N LEU A 197 34.45 16.25 -46.83
CA LEU A 197 33.29 15.84 -47.61
C LEU A 197 32.53 14.73 -46.89
N THR A 198 31.21 14.88 -46.82
CA THR A 198 30.30 13.89 -46.23
C THR A 198 29.28 13.41 -47.25
N ARG A 199 28.75 12.21 -47.01
CA ARG A 199 27.65 11.63 -47.78
C ARG A 199 26.53 11.23 -46.85
N LYS A 200 25.31 11.22 -47.39
CA LYS A 200 24.09 10.81 -46.67
C LYS A 200 23.59 9.52 -47.27
N ARG A 201 23.24 8.54 -46.43
CA ARG A 201 22.59 7.29 -46.85
C ARG A 201 21.31 7.11 -46.06
N HIS A 202 20.22 6.82 -46.74
CA HIS A 202 18.95 6.50 -46.10
C HIS A 202 19.11 5.22 -45.26
N VAL A 203 18.63 5.26 -44.01
CA VAL A 203 18.74 4.16 -43.04
C VAL A 203 17.38 3.53 -42.81
N ALA A 204 16.39 4.34 -42.45
CA ALA A 204 15.03 3.90 -42.18
C ALA A 204 14.04 5.04 -42.45
N THR A 205 12.76 4.71 -42.41
CA THR A 205 11.68 5.70 -42.35
C THR A 205 10.95 5.45 -41.03
N THR A 206 10.78 6.50 -40.22
CA THR A 206 10.06 6.39 -38.94
C THR A 206 8.61 5.98 -39.17
N LYS A 207 7.92 5.51 -38.12
CA LYS A 207 6.48 5.19 -38.20
C LYS A 207 5.63 6.38 -38.67
N ASP A 208 6.11 7.60 -38.43
CA ASP A 208 5.49 8.86 -38.87
C ASP A 208 5.86 9.26 -40.31
N GLY A 209 6.54 8.40 -41.06
CA GLY A 209 6.91 8.63 -42.46
C GLY A 209 8.16 9.49 -42.68
N THR A 210 8.91 9.85 -41.63
CA THR A 210 10.11 10.69 -41.77
C THR A 210 11.33 9.85 -42.13
N PRO A 211 12.02 10.12 -43.25
CA PRO A 211 13.25 9.40 -43.60
C PRO A 211 14.40 9.81 -42.68
N THR A 212 15.10 8.83 -42.13
CA THR A 212 16.34 9.01 -41.36
C THR A 212 17.55 8.68 -42.22
N TYR A 213 18.62 9.45 -42.05
CA TYR A 213 19.85 9.33 -42.83
C TYR A 213 21.06 9.17 -41.91
N ALA A 214 21.98 8.28 -42.30
CA ALA A 214 23.33 8.25 -41.77
C ALA A 214 24.20 9.24 -42.54
N ILE A 215 24.97 10.05 -41.81
CA ILE A 215 25.97 10.97 -42.38
C ILE A 215 27.35 10.38 -42.10
N TYR A 216 28.18 10.26 -43.14
CA TYR A 216 29.51 9.66 -43.00
C TYR A 216 30.56 10.40 -43.83
N PRO A 217 31.82 10.45 -43.37
CA PRO A 217 32.94 11.07 -44.09
C PRO A 217 33.28 10.25 -45.34
N ALA A 218 33.25 10.88 -46.52
CA ALA A 218 33.37 10.20 -47.81
C ALA A 218 34.73 9.50 -47.96
N LEU A 219 35.83 10.23 -47.73
CA LEU A 219 37.20 9.69 -47.87
C LEU A 219 37.48 8.53 -46.91
N ALA A 220 37.15 8.71 -45.63
CA ALA A 220 37.38 7.67 -44.63
C ALA A 220 36.52 6.42 -44.90
N THR A 221 35.30 6.60 -45.41
CA THR A 221 34.43 5.46 -45.78
C THR A 221 35.00 4.70 -46.98
N LEU A 222 35.50 5.38 -48.01
CA LEU A 222 36.14 4.75 -49.15
C LEU A 222 37.39 3.97 -48.74
N LEU A 223 38.27 4.58 -47.92
CA LEU A 223 39.48 3.93 -47.43
C LEU A 223 39.18 2.76 -46.49
N THR A 224 38.12 2.84 -45.69
CA THR A 224 37.64 1.70 -44.86
C THR A 224 37.10 0.58 -45.74
N GLY A 225 36.38 0.91 -46.82
CA GLY A 225 35.89 -0.06 -47.80
C GLY A 225 37.02 -0.78 -48.54
N ALA A 226 38.20 -0.18 -48.64
CA ALA A 226 39.39 -0.82 -49.20
C ALA A 226 40.00 -1.90 -48.27
N ALA A 227 39.46 -2.12 -47.06
CA ALA A 227 39.74 -3.34 -46.32
C ALA A 227 39.31 -4.60 -47.10
N ASP A 228 38.27 -4.49 -47.93
CA ASP A 228 37.93 -5.52 -48.92
C ASP A 228 38.99 -5.49 -50.03
N SER A 229 39.74 -6.60 -50.12
CA SER A 229 40.88 -6.69 -51.02
C SER A 229 40.49 -6.58 -52.51
N THR A 230 39.23 -6.87 -52.87
CA THR A 230 38.69 -6.66 -54.23
C THR A 230 38.63 -5.16 -54.54
N ILE A 231 38.09 -4.39 -53.60
CA ILE A 231 37.94 -2.93 -53.73
C ILE A 231 39.30 -2.25 -53.65
N ALA A 232 40.22 -2.71 -52.79
CA ALA A 232 41.59 -2.21 -52.76
C ALA A 232 42.29 -2.33 -54.13
N ARG A 233 42.16 -3.48 -54.79
CA ARG A 233 42.73 -3.70 -56.13
C ARG A 233 42.09 -2.83 -57.19
N TYR A 234 40.76 -2.73 -57.14
CA TYR A 234 40.01 -1.88 -58.06
C TYR A 234 40.37 -0.39 -57.93
N LEU A 235 40.67 0.07 -56.72
CA LEU A 235 41.10 1.46 -56.46
C LEU A 235 42.60 1.68 -56.70
N GLY A 236 43.36 0.66 -57.11
CA GLY A 236 44.80 0.77 -57.32
C GLY A 236 45.63 0.85 -56.03
N LEU A 237 45.05 0.49 -54.87
CA LEU A 237 45.72 0.46 -53.57
C LEU A 237 46.42 -0.87 -53.26
N LEU A 238 46.16 -1.89 -54.08
CA LEU A 238 46.73 -3.23 -53.95
C LEU A 238 46.93 -3.83 -55.34
N ASP A 239 48.03 -4.54 -55.57
CA ASP A 239 48.21 -5.34 -56.77
C ASP A 239 49.14 -6.55 -56.49
N ARG A 240 49.18 -7.49 -57.42
CA ARG A 240 50.00 -8.70 -57.37
C ARG A 240 51.11 -8.63 -58.42
N ASP A 241 52.35 -8.86 -57.96
CA ASP A 241 53.47 -9.17 -58.85
C ASP A 241 53.49 -10.66 -59.16
N GLU A 242 53.26 -10.99 -60.42
CA GLU A 242 53.19 -12.37 -60.90
C GLU A 242 54.58 -12.88 -61.30
N ALA A 243 55.52 -11.97 -61.57
CA ALA A 243 56.87 -12.27 -62.03
C ALA A 243 57.89 -11.31 -61.40
N PRO A 244 58.00 -11.29 -60.06
CA PRO A 244 58.95 -10.40 -59.42
C PRO A 244 60.39 -10.74 -59.83
N ALA A 245 61.20 -9.72 -60.06
CA ALA A 245 62.59 -9.89 -60.45
C ALA A 245 63.43 -10.45 -59.29
N GLY A 246 64.02 -11.64 -59.46
CA GLY A 246 64.90 -12.26 -58.47
C GLY A 246 64.61 -13.75 -58.26
N VAL A 247 65.24 -14.34 -57.25
CA VAL A 247 64.94 -15.70 -56.76
C VAL A 247 64.53 -15.66 -55.29
N VAL A 248 63.97 -16.76 -54.77
CA VAL A 248 63.60 -16.87 -53.35
C VAL A 248 64.80 -16.50 -52.45
N GLY A 249 64.56 -15.59 -51.50
CA GLY A 249 65.57 -15.01 -50.61
C GLY A 249 66.15 -13.67 -51.07
N ASP A 250 65.94 -13.25 -52.33
CA ASP A 250 66.33 -11.92 -52.78
C ASP A 250 65.41 -10.84 -52.19
N VAL A 251 66.00 -9.69 -51.83
CA VAL A 251 65.26 -8.47 -51.47
C VAL A 251 64.83 -7.74 -52.74
N VAL A 252 63.53 -7.47 -52.84
CA VAL A 252 62.91 -6.70 -53.92
C VAL A 252 62.42 -5.37 -53.35
N VAL A 253 62.73 -4.30 -54.07
CA VAL A 253 62.34 -2.94 -53.72
C VAL A 253 61.42 -2.41 -54.80
N TYR A 254 60.21 -2.03 -54.40
CA TYR A 254 59.28 -1.26 -55.22
C TYR A 254 59.32 0.20 -54.75
N LEU A 255 59.27 1.13 -55.70
CA LEU A 255 59.12 2.54 -55.40
C LEU A 255 57.75 3.02 -55.90
N VAL A 256 56.85 3.35 -54.97
CA VAL A 256 55.56 3.93 -55.30
C VAL A 256 55.74 5.44 -55.42
N ARG A 257 55.54 6.00 -56.62
CA ARG A 257 55.64 7.44 -56.89
C ARG A 257 54.25 8.03 -57.09
N GLY A 258 54.03 9.23 -56.58
CA GLY A 258 52.80 9.99 -56.70
C GLY A 258 53.10 11.44 -57.04
N PHE A 259 52.39 11.97 -58.02
CA PHE A 259 52.61 13.32 -58.54
C PHE A 259 51.44 14.23 -58.16
N TRP A 260 51.76 15.38 -57.57
CA TRP A 260 50.77 16.26 -56.96
C TRP A 260 50.95 17.69 -57.45
N ALA A 261 49.92 18.26 -58.07
CA ALA A 261 49.86 19.69 -58.30
C ALA A 261 49.55 20.41 -56.99
N VAL A 262 50.39 21.37 -56.60
CA VAL A 262 50.27 22.03 -55.30
C VAL A 262 50.05 23.53 -55.47
N ASP A 263 48.96 24.04 -54.90
CA ASP A 263 48.68 25.47 -54.82
C ASP A 263 49.48 26.11 -53.68
N ILE A 264 50.75 26.42 -53.95
CA ILE A 264 51.67 27.03 -52.97
C ILE A 264 51.14 28.40 -52.51
N ASP A 265 50.55 29.18 -53.41
CA ASP A 265 50.10 30.55 -53.15
C ASP A 265 48.87 30.57 -52.21
N GLY A 266 48.09 29.49 -52.19
CA GLY A 266 46.92 29.33 -51.31
C GLY A 266 47.22 28.71 -49.93
N MET A 267 48.45 28.32 -49.63
CA MET A 267 48.82 27.64 -48.37
C MET A 267 49.14 28.61 -47.23
N LEU A 268 48.78 28.23 -46.01
CA LEU A 268 49.25 28.93 -44.80
C LEU A 268 50.74 28.66 -44.55
N PRO A 269 51.49 29.55 -43.85
CA PRO A 269 52.92 29.38 -43.60
C PRO A 269 53.30 28.03 -42.96
N ASP A 270 52.49 27.53 -42.03
CA ASP A 270 52.74 26.23 -41.38
C ASP A 270 52.51 25.04 -42.32
N GLU A 271 51.50 25.13 -43.21
CA GLU A 271 51.23 24.11 -44.24
C GLU A 271 52.38 24.07 -45.25
N LEU A 272 52.91 25.24 -45.62
CA LEU A 272 54.05 25.36 -46.51
C LEU A 272 55.34 24.80 -45.90
N ALA A 273 55.61 25.06 -44.61
CA ALA A 273 56.75 24.48 -43.89
C ALA A 273 56.66 22.94 -43.82
N GLN A 274 55.46 22.40 -43.60
CA GLN A 274 55.22 20.96 -43.63
C GLN A 274 55.44 20.36 -45.02
N LEU A 275 54.96 21.02 -46.08
CA LEU A 275 55.17 20.61 -47.46
C LEU A 275 56.67 20.54 -47.79
N TYR A 276 57.45 21.56 -47.42
CA TYR A 276 58.89 21.54 -47.67
C TYR A 276 59.61 20.47 -46.85
N THR A 277 59.21 20.26 -45.60
CA THR A 277 59.75 19.17 -44.77
C THR A 277 59.47 17.81 -45.41
N LEU A 278 58.26 17.60 -45.90
CA LEU A 278 57.87 16.38 -46.62
C LEU A 278 58.66 16.23 -47.93
N ALA A 279 58.82 17.32 -48.69
CA ALA A 279 59.61 17.32 -49.91
C ALA A 279 61.06 16.94 -49.64
N MET A 280 61.71 17.50 -48.62
CA MET A 280 63.09 17.10 -48.28
C MET A 280 63.20 15.62 -47.86
N ALA A 281 62.17 15.07 -47.21
CA ALA A 281 62.21 13.71 -46.68
C ALA A 281 61.83 12.62 -47.71
N ALA A 282 60.89 12.92 -48.61
CA ALA A 282 60.21 11.91 -49.41
C ALA A 282 59.86 12.37 -50.84
N GLY A 283 60.54 13.39 -51.38
CA GLY A 283 60.24 13.86 -52.73
C GLY A 283 60.97 15.12 -53.17
N GLY A 284 60.29 15.90 -54.00
CA GLY A 284 60.78 17.19 -54.48
C GLY A 284 59.86 17.82 -55.52
N ILE A 285 60.08 19.11 -55.77
CA ILE A 285 59.45 19.80 -56.91
C ILE A 285 60.06 19.30 -58.21
N VAL A 286 59.23 19.04 -59.22
CA VAL A 286 59.68 18.60 -60.54
C VAL A 286 60.26 19.79 -61.32
N THR A 287 61.58 19.79 -61.52
CA THR A 287 62.36 20.80 -62.24
C THR A 287 62.98 20.25 -63.53
N ALA A 288 63.65 21.11 -64.30
CA ALA A 288 64.39 20.68 -65.49
C ALA A 288 65.55 19.71 -65.19
N ASP A 289 66.12 19.81 -63.99
CA ASP A 289 67.25 19.00 -63.53
C ASP A 289 66.82 17.78 -62.71
N THR A 290 65.50 17.56 -62.54
CA THR A 290 64.99 16.39 -61.82
C THR A 290 65.29 15.13 -62.63
N PRO A 291 66.09 14.19 -62.12
CA PRO A 291 66.42 12.98 -62.85
C PRO A 291 65.14 12.19 -63.15
N GLN A 292 64.85 11.96 -64.43
CA GLN A 292 63.81 11.00 -64.81
C GLN A 292 64.34 9.59 -64.55
N SER A 293 64.20 9.12 -63.30
CA SER A 293 64.51 7.74 -62.94
C SER A 293 63.51 6.79 -63.58
N GLY A 294 64.01 5.86 -64.40
CA GLY A 294 63.23 4.87 -65.13
C GLY A 294 62.52 5.42 -66.38
N GLU A 295 62.32 4.56 -67.38
CA GLU A 295 61.48 4.87 -68.55
C GLU A 295 60.02 5.05 -68.10
N MET A 296 59.63 6.29 -67.78
CA MET A 296 58.23 6.63 -67.55
C MET A 296 57.49 6.66 -68.90
N PRO A 297 56.24 6.18 -68.97
CA PRO A 297 55.52 6.06 -70.25
C PRO A 297 54.97 7.40 -70.75
N PHE A 298 55.26 8.50 -70.05
CA PHE A 298 54.82 9.86 -70.38
C PHE A 298 55.85 10.88 -69.89
N GLU A 299 55.90 12.03 -70.57
CA GLU A 299 56.70 13.18 -70.13
C GLU A 299 56.03 13.83 -68.91
N MET A 300 56.78 13.98 -67.82
CA MET A 300 56.27 14.58 -66.59
C MET A 300 56.08 16.10 -66.76
N PRO A 301 54.85 16.63 -66.70
CA PRO A 301 54.65 18.07 -66.72
C PRO A 301 55.25 18.68 -65.45
N ARG A 302 55.90 19.85 -65.59
CA ARG A 302 56.46 20.60 -64.46
C ARG A 302 55.40 21.39 -63.70
N LYS A 303 54.31 21.69 -64.39
CA LYS A 303 53.17 22.44 -63.89
C LYS A 303 51.87 21.79 -64.34
N ASP A 304 50.82 21.91 -63.53
CA ASP A 304 49.48 21.54 -63.96
C ASP A 304 48.94 22.56 -65.00
N PRO A 305 47.77 22.29 -65.63
CA PRO A 305 47.16 23.23 -66.58
C PRO A 305 46.88 24.63 -66.01
N ASP A 306 46.74 24.77 -64.69
CA ASP A 306 46.53 26.03 -63.98
C ASP A 306 47.85 26.73 -63.63
N GLY A 307 49.01 26.15 -63.99
CA GLY A 307 50.33 26.69 -63.75
C GLY A 307 50.94 26.39 -62.38
N ARG A 308 50.29 25.54 -61.56
CA ARG A 308 50.76 25.12 -60.23
C ARG A 308 51.94 24.16 -60.35
N PRO A 309 52.96 24.26 -59.49
CA PRO A 309 54.09 23.33 -59.50
C PRO A 309 53.66 21.90 -59.17
N ILE A 310 54.29 20.93 -59.84
CA ILE A 310 54.09 19.51 -59.57
C ILE A 310 55.21 19.01 -58.65
N PHE A 311 54.80 18.32 -57.58
CA PHE A 311 55.69 17.61 -56.67
C PHE A 311 55.66 16.12 -56.96
N ASP A 312 56.83 15.48 -56.97
CA ASP A 312 57.01 14.04 -57.03
C ASP A 312 57.32 13.54 -55.62
N PHE A 313 56.37 12.83 -55.01
CA PHE A 313 56.54 12.17 -53.73
C PHE A 313 56.65 10.67 -53.94
N PHE A 314 57.46 10.01 -53.14
CA PHE A 314 57.66 8.58 -53.25
C PHE A 314 57.66 7.85 -51.90
N LEU A 315 57.31 6.57 -51.94
CA LEU A 315 57.33 5.66 -50.81
C LEU A 315 57.97 4.33 -51.23
N PRO A 316 59.05 3.89 -50.58
CA PRO A 316 59.61 2.57 -50.83
C PRO A 316 58.80 1.46 -50.15
N LEU A 317 58.66 0.34 -50.86
CA LEU A 317 58.16 -0.92 -50.35
C LEU A 317 59.24 -1.98 -50.55
N ILE A 318 59.76 -2.52 -49.46
CA ILE A 318 60.84 -3.51 -49.47
C ILE A 318 60.24 -4.86 -49.07
N THR A 319 60.59 -5.94 -49.75
CA THR A 319 60.11 -7.29 -49.43
C THR A 319 61.12 -8.36 -49.82
N THR A 320 61.04 -9.55 -49.22
CA THR A 320 61.92 -10.68 -49.56
C THR A 320 61.12 -11.76 -50.30
N LEU A 321 61.63 -12.20 -51.45
CA LEU A 321 60.97 -13.21 -52.26
C LEU A 321 60.87 -14.56 -51.53
N GLY A 322 59.67 -15.13 -51.50
CA GLY A 322 59.40 -16.42 -50.86
C GLY A 322 59.35 -16.38 -49.32
N ALA A 323 59.42 -15.20 -48.71
CA ALA A 323 59.32 -15.02 -47.26
C ALA A 323 58.12 -14.12 -46.88
N PRO A 324 56.86 -14.53 -47.15
CA PRO A 324 55.70 -13.71 -46.81
C PRO A 324 55.52 -13.56 -45.30
N PRO A 325 54.99 -12.43 -44.79
CA PRO A 325 54.66 -12.28 -43.38
C PRO A 325 53.61 -13.32 -42.97
N LEU A 326 53.52 -13.60 -41.66
CA LEU A 326 52.53 -14.52 -41.11
C LEU A 326 51.12 -14.20 -41.61
N ALA A 327 50.36 -15.25 -41.90
CA ALA A 327 48.92 -15.10 -42.11
C ALA A 327 48.27 -14.61 -40.80
N PRO A 328 47.06 -14.01 -40.87
CA PRO A 328 46.40 -13.52 -39.67
C PRO A 328 46.21 -14.62 -38.62
N GLY A 329 46.53 -14.29 -37.36
CA GLY A 329 46.19 -15.13 -36.23
C GLY A 329 44.68 -15.16 -35.97
N LEU A 330 44.23 -16.15 -35.19
CA LEU A 330 42.85 -16.20 -34.73
C LEU A 330 42.53 -14.96 -33.88
N PRO A 331 41.43 -14.23 -34.14
CA PRO A 331 41.05 -13.13 -33.27
C PRO A 331 40.68 -13.68 -31.88
N VAL A 332 40.75 -12.82 -30.87
CA VAL A 332 40.21 -13.13 -29.54
C VAL A 332 38.78 -12.61 -29.47
N VAL A 333 37.83 -13.52 -29.27
CA VAL A 333 36.41 -13.18 -29.11
C VAL A 333 36.09 -13.25 -27.62
N GLY A 334 35.83 -12.12 -26.97
CA GLY A 334 35.52 -12.05 -25.54
C GLY A 334 34.11 -12.58 -25.19
N PRO A 335 33.74 -12.58 -23.91
CA PRO A 335 32.38 -12.92 -23.48
C PRO A 335 31.37 -11.87 -24.00
N PRO A 336 30.08 -12.23 -24.14
CA PRO A 336 29.06 -11.27 -24.54
C PRO A 336 28.99 -10.13 -23.53
N VAL A 337 28.94 -8.90 -24.03
CA VAL A 337 28.71 -7.71 -23.21
C VAL A 337 27.26 -7.27 -23.37
N PRO A 338 26.65 -6.64 -22.34
CA PRO A 338 25.37 -5.98 -22.50
C PRO A 338 25.50 -4.97 -23.65
N ALA A 339 24.54 -4.99 -24.58
CA ALA A 339 24.52 -4.04 -25.68
C ALA A 339 24.57 -2.62 -25.08
N SER A 340 25.54 -1.82 -25.49
CA SER A 340 25.71 -0.48 -24.94
C SER A 340 24.49 0.36 -25.32
N THR A 341 23.77 0.92 -24.35
CA THR A 341 22.69 1.90 -24.56
C THR A 341 23.19 3.25 -25.10
N GLY A 342 24.42 3.30 -25.63
CA GLY A 342 25.14 4.53 -25.94
C GLY A 342 25.69 5.26 -24.70
N ASP A 343 25.38 4.78 -23.49
CA ASP A 343 25.83 5.36 -22.24
C ASP A 343 26.95 4.51 -21.62
N ALA A 344 28.19 5.00 -21.70
CA ALA A 344 29.38 4.31 -21.19
C ALA A 344 29.43 4.23 -19.65
N SER A 345 28.46 4.83 -18.95
CA SER A 345 28.44 4.93 -17.48
C SER A 345 27.54 3.90 -16.77
N ALA A 346 26.73 3.13 -17.51
CA ALA A 346 25.83 2.14 -16.91
C ALA A 346 26.61 0.90 -16.42
N PRO A 347 26.33 0.38 -15.19
CA PRO A 347 26.96 -0.85 -14.71
C PRO A 347 26.65 -2.02 -15.64
N VAL A 348 27.71 -2.63 -16.18
CA VAL A 348 27.63 -3.84 -17.00
C VAL A 348 27.30 -5.02 -16.08
N ASP A 349 26.11 -5.60 -16.23
CA ASP A 349 25.76 -6.88 -15.63
C ASP A 349 26.23 -8.01 -16.57
N PRO A 350 27.33 -8.74 -16.25
CA PRO A 350 27.83 -9.83 -17.09
C PRO A 350 26.86 -11.02 -17.18
N SER A 351 25.79 -11.05 -16.39
CA SER A 351 24.74 -12.08 -16.45
C SER A 351 23.59 -11.74 -17.41
N ASN A 352 23.58 -10.55 -18.03
CA ASN A 352 22.54 -10.12 -18.95
C ASN A 352 23.09 -10.01 -20.40
N PRO A 353 23.05 -11.09 -21.20
CA PRO A 353 23.71 -11.19 -22.51
C PRO A 353 22.98 -10.44 -23.63
N GLY A 354 22.72 -9.14 -23.43
CA GLY A 354 22.07 -8.21 -24.37
C GLY A 354 20.54 -8.14 -24.24
N HIS A 355 19.89 -7.22 -24.95
CA HIS A 355 18.45 -6.94 -24.81
C HIS A 355 17.56 -7.91 -25.61
N TRP A 356 16.32 -8.13 -25.17
CA TRP A 356 15.33 -8.82 -26.00
C TRP A 356 14.87 -7.88 -27.12
N ASN A 357 14.78 -8.40 -28.34
CA ASN A 357 14.38 -7.61 -29.50
C ASN A 357 12.85 -7.47 -29.54
N ALA A 358 12.38 -6.22 -29.54
CA ALA A 358 10.96 -5.86 -29.49
C ALA A 358 10.19 -6.14 -30.79
N ASP A 359 10.90 -6.37 -31.90
CA ASP A 359 10.28 -6.67 -33.19
C ASP A 359 9.67 -8.09 -33.26
N TYR A 360 9.99 -8.95 -32.28
CA TYR A 360 9.52 -10.33 -32.21
C TYR A 360 8.48 -10.50 -31.10
N LEU A 361 7.30 -11.01 -31.48
CA LEU A 361 6.21 -11.29 -30.56
C LEU A 361 6.27 -12.74 -30.03
N PRO A 362 5.85 -12.98 -28.78
CA PRO A 362 5.71 -14.33 -28.23
C PRO A 362 4.87 -15.25 -29.15
N PRO A 363 5.26 -16.53 -29.34
CA PRO A 363 6.29 -17.23 -28.58
C PRO A 363 7.72 -17.04 -29.11
N GLU A 364 7.90 -16.37 -30.25
CA GLU A 364 9.23 -16.11 -30.80
C GLU A 364 9.99 -15.14 -29.89
N ALA A 365 11.27 -15.41 -29.66
CA ALA A 365 12.14 -14.56 -28.86
C ALA A 365 13.53 -14.51 -29.49
N ARG A 366 13.91 -13.29 -29.90
CA ARG A 366 15.26 -12.96 -30.35
C ARG A 366 15.89 -11.99 -29.37
N ARG A 367 17.20 -12.11 -29.19
CA ARG A 367 18.00 -11.21 -28.37
C ARG A 367 19.14 -10.64 -29.19
N GLU A 368 19.57 -9.46 -28.80
CA GLU A 368 20.82 -8.90 -29.27
C GLU A 368 21.98 -9.53 -28.52
N VAL A 369 23.03 -9.92 -29.24
CA VAL A 369 24.30 -10.36 -28.66
C VAL A 369 25.40 -9.49 -29.24
N GLU A 370 26.20 -8.92 -28.34
CA GLU A 370 27.37 -8.13 -28.69
C GLU A 370 28.63 -8.84 -28.19
N LEU A 371 29.58 -9.11 -29.09
CA LEU A 371 30.84 -9.78 -28.79
C LEU A 371 32.00 -8.82 -28.98
N PRO A 372 32.77 -8.49 -27.93
CA PRO A 372 34.02 -7.75 -28.09
C PRO A 372 35.04 -8.66 -28.77
N VAL A 373 35.75 -8.10 -29.74
CA VAL A 373 36.83 -8.77 -30.46
C VAL A 373 38.13 -8.00 -30.26
N SER A 374 39.24 -8.71 -30.11
CA SER A 374 40.58 -8.15 -29.91
C SER A 374 41.63 -8.96 -30.66
N GLU A 375 42.88 -8.51 -30.63
CA GLU A 375 43.96 -9.04 -31.47
C GLU A 375 43.66 -8.92 -32.97
N LEU A 376 42.94 -7.85 -33.34
CA LEU A 376 42.64 -7.55 -34.73
C LEU A 376 43.87 -6.99 -35.45
N LEU A 377 44.08 -7.40 -36.69
CA LEU A 377 45.09 -6.77 -37.54
C LEU A 377 44.72 -5.32 -37.88
N PRO A 378 45.71 -4.47 -38.20
CA PRO A 378 45.46 -3.18 -38.81
C PRO A 378 44.60 -3.37 -40.06
N VAL A 379 43.42 -2.73 -40.06
CA VAL A 379 42.44 -2.83 -41.15
C VAL A 379 42.01 -4.26 -41.47
N ALA A 380 41.75 -5.06 -40.43
CA ALA A 380 41.17 -6.39 -40.59
C ALA A 380 39.76 -6.31 -41.19
N GLY A 381 39.45 -7.17 -42.15
CA GLY A 381 38.05 -7.52 -42.43
C GLY A 381 37.66 -8.80 -41.70
N LEU A 382 36.37 -8.93 -41.38
CA LEU A 382 35.84 -9.98 -40.52
C LEU A 382 34.79 -10.82 -41.24
N ALA A 383 34.81 -12.12 -40.92
CA ALA A 383 33.71 -13.03 -41.11
C ALA A 383 33.15 -13.37 -39.72
N ALA A 384 31.84 -13.31 -39.57
CA ALA A 384 31.16 -13.72 -38.35
C ALA A 384 29.98 -14.62 -38.71
N ALA A 385 29.78 -15.69 -37.95
CA ALA A 385 28.66 -16.59 -38.14
C ALA A 385 28.11 -17.09 -36.80
N ARG A 386 26.80 -17.29 -36.77
CA ARG A 386 26.07 -17.86 -35.64
C ARG A 386 25.82 -19.35 -35.86
N GLU A 387 26.08 -20.16 -34.85
CA GLU A 387 25.91 -21.61 -34.80
C GLU A 387 24.72 -21.97 -33.89
N GLU A 388 23.63 -22.42 -34.50
CA GLU A 388 22.41 -22.89 -33.84
C GLU A 388 22.30 -24.42 -34.03
N GLY A 389 22.95 -25.18 -33.15
CA GLY A 389 23.11 -26.63 -33.32
C GLY A 389 23.95 -26.94 -34.56
N ALA A 390 23.39 -27.69 -35.52
CA ALA A 390 24.07 -28.00 -36.79
C ALA A 390 23.95 -26.89 -37.85
N LYS A 391 23.05 -25.92 -37.65
CA LYS A 391 22.84 -24.83 -38.61
C LYS A 391 23.83 -23.72 -38.33
N VAL A 392 24.58 -23.30 -39.35
CA VAL A 392 25.40 -22.10 -39.27
C VAL A 392 24.88 -21.03 -40.22
N THR A 393 24.75 -19.81 -39.70
CA THR A 393 24.20 -18.64 -40.40
C THR A 393 25.25 -17.53 -40.40
N GLY A 394 25.72 -17.13 -41.59
CA GLY A 394 26.61 -15.98 -41.72
C GLY A 394 25.93 -14.68 -41.28
N LEU A 395 26.66 -13.84 -40.55
CA LEU A 395 26.20 -12.51 -40.10
C LEU A 395 26.64 -11.39 -41.07
N ASN A 396 27.58 -11.69 -41.97
CA ASN A 396 27.94 -10.80 -43.06
C ASN A 396 26.73 -10.61 -43.99
N ARG A 397 26.39 -9.36 -44.29
CA ARG A 397 25.29 -9.05 -45.21
C ARG A 397 25.64 -9.53 -46.61
N THR A 398 24.73 -10.24 -47.24
CA THR A 398 24.91 -10.75 -48.61
C THR A 398 24.33 -9.82 -49.67
N PHE A 399 24.80 -9.98 -50.90
CA PHE A 399 24.29 -9.35 -52.12
C PHE A 399 24.34 -10.35 -53.28
N LYS A 400 23.44 -10.17 -54.24
CA LYS A 400 23.36 -11.04 -55.42
C LYS A 400 24.37 -10.60 -56.48
N VAL A 401 24.97 -11.57 -57.17
CA VAL A 401 25.90 -11.35 -58.27
C VAL A 401 25.47 -12.11 -59.52
N SER A 402 25.77 -11.54 -60.69
CA SER A 402 25.53 -12.14 -62.01
C SER A 402 26.85 -12.55 -62.65
N GLY A 403 26.82 -13.49 -63.61
CA GLY A 403 28.03 -13.91 -64.33
C GLY A 403 29.01 -14.84 -63.59
N SER A 404 28.69 -15.26 -62.36
CA SER A 404 29.47 -16.21 -61.54
C SER A 404 28.70 -17.50 -61.26
N ALA A 405 29.40 -18.59 -60.94
CA ALA A 405 28.78 -19.83 -60.45
C ALA A 405 28.16 -19.63 -59.05
N VAL A 406 28.78 -18.79 -58.23
CA VAL A 406 28.27 -18.36 -56.93
C VAL A 406 27.30 -17.19 -57.14
N LYS A 407 26.04 -17.35 -56.77
CA LYS A 407 24.99 -16.35 -57.04
C LYS A 407 24.81 -15.31 -55.95
N GLU A 408 25.36 -15.56 -54.77
CA GLU A 408 25.24 -14.71 -53.59
C GLU A 408 26.59 -14.60 -52.90
N ARG A 409 27.03 -13.36 -52.64
CA ARG A 409 28.33 -13.04 -52.06
C ARG A 409 28.15 -12.20 -50.80
N ALA A 410 29.04 -12.34 -49.83
CA ALA A 410 29.00 -11.61 -48.57
C ALA A 410 29.83 -10.32 -48.63
N ARG A 411 29.35 -9.26 -47.98
CA ARG A 411 30.13 -8.04 -47.76
C ARG A 411 31.07 -8.24 -46.57
N ASP A 412 32.27 -7.69 -46.64
CA ASP A 412 33.22 -7.72 -45.52
C ASP A 412 32.68 -6.89 -44.35
N LEU A 413 32.84 -7.41 -43.13
CA LEU A 413 32.59 -6.65 -41.92
C LEU A 413 33.89 -5.97 -41.53
N VAL A 414 33.92 -4.64 -41.50
CA VAL A 414 35.10 -3.90 -41.05
C VAL A 414 34.86 -3.43 -39.62
N PRO A 415 35.69 -3.84 -38.65
CA PRO A 415 35.54 -3.46 -37.25
C PRO A 415 35.84 -1.97 -37.11
N THR A 416 34.91 -1.24 -36.51
CA THR A 416 35.16 0.12 -36.06
C THR A 416 35.72 0.10 -34.65
N LEU A 417 36.68 0.99 -34.40
CA LEU A 417 37.21 1.19 -33.05
C LEU A 417 36.13 1.84 -32.17
N PRO A 418 35.69 1.18 -31.08
CA PRO A 418 34.73 1.79 -30.17
C PRO A 418 35.34 3.03 -29.49
N ALA A 419 34.49 4.00 -29.11
CA ALA A 419 34.96 5.21 -28.43
C ALA A 419 35.69 4.90 -27.10
N SER A 420 35.33 3.79 -26.46
CA SER A 420 35.95 3.28 -25.24
C SER A 420 37.22 2.44 -25.47
N ALA A 421 37.71 2.32 -26.71
CA ALA A 421 38.91 1.55 -27.02
C ALA A 421 40.16 2.16 -26.35
N ASP A 422 40.79 1.38 -25.48
CA ASP A 422 42.08 1.64 -24.85
C ASP A 422 43.25 1.03 -25.63
N ALA A 423 42.97 0.14 -26.58
CA ALA A 423 43.94 -0.48 -27.48
C ALA A 423 43.58 -0.28 -28.97
N PRO A 424 44.56 -0.31 -29.89
CA PRO A 424 44.33 -0.04 -31.31
C PRO A 424 43.77 -1.22 -32.12
N ASN A 425 43.66 -2.42 -31.53
CA ASN A 425 43.36 -3.69 -32.20
C ASN A 425 42.09 -4.37 -31.67
N VAL A 426 41.06 -3.57 -31.36
CA VAL A 426 39.80 -4.03 -30.76
C VAL A 426 38.59 -3.57 -31.59
N GLY A 427 37.48 -4.31 -31.47
CA GLY A 427 36.22 -4.04 -32.15
C GLY A 427 35.06 -4.78 -31.49
N ARG A 428 33.88 -4.73 -32.12
CA ARG A 428 32.66 -5.43 -31.66
C ARG A 428 31.95 -6.08 -32.84
N VAL A 429 31.36 -7.25 -32.61
CA VAL A 429 30.47 -7.96 -33.55
C VAL A 429 29.08 -7.99 -32.92
N HIS A 430 28.06 -7.56 -33.68
CA HIS A 430 26.68 -7.51 -33.24
C HIS A 430 25.81 -8.53 -33.97
N ASP A 431 24.92 -9.18 -33.24
CA ASP A 431 23.87 -10.05 -33.79
C ASP A 431 22.52 -9.72 -33.15
N HIS A 432 21.61 -9.13 -33.92
CA HIS A 432 20.27 -8.74 -33.47
C HIS A 432 19.23 -9.87 -33.54
N HIS A 433 19.62 -11.05 -34.03
CA HIS A 433 18.73 -12.17 -34.32
C HIS A 433 19.09 -13.45 -33.55
N ALA A 434 19.91 -13.34 -32.51
CA ALA A 434 20.30 -14.49 -31.70
C ALA A 434 19.07 -15.11 -31.01
N PRO A 435 18.97 -16.45 -30.92
CA PRO A 435 17.83 -17.09 -30.27
C PRO A 435 17.88 -16.94 -28.75
N ALA A 436 16.76 -17.24 -28.08
CA ALA A 436 16.69 -17.32 -26.62
C ALA A 436 17.61 -18.42 -26.03
N THR A 437 17.78 -19.53 -26.76
CA THR A 437 18.60 -20.68 -26.35
C THR A 437 20.10 -20.40 -26.43
N ALA A 438 20.89 -21.33 -25.90
CA ALA A 438 22.34 -21.30 -26.06
C ALA A 438 22.72 -21.31 -27.55
N VAL A 439 23.77 -20.57 -27.89
CA VAL A 439 24.18 -20.32 -29.26
C VAL A 439 25.70 -20.22 -29.36
N GLY A 440 26.28 -20.74 -30.43
CA GLY A 440 27.70 -20.58 -30.74
C GLY A 440 27.92 -19.42 -31.69
N TYR A 441 29.09 -18.80 -31.61
CA TYR A 441 29.58 -17.85 -32.60
C TYR A 441 30.96 -18.28 -33.06
N ARG A 442 31.23 -18.05 -34.34
CA ARG A 442 32.58 -18.12 -34.89
C ARG A 442 32.93 -16.84 -35.60
N VAL A 443 34.15 -16.36 -35.33
CA VAL A 443 34.69 -15.14 -35.92
C VAL A 443 36.07 -15.44 -36.49
N ALA A 444 36.30 -14.97 -37.71
CA ALA A 444 37.60 -15.00 -38.36
C ALA A 444 37.92 -13.59 -38.88
N GLN A 445 39.21 -13.30 -38.97
CA GLN A 445 39.73 -12.09 -39.60
C GLN A 445 40.57 -12.42 -40.83
N HIS A 446 40.65 -11.49 -41.78
CA HIS A 446 41.64 -11.50 -42.85
C HIS A 446 42.49 -10.24 -42.86
N ASP A 447 43.67 -10.34 -43.45
CA ASP A 447 44.52 -9.18 -43.75
C ASP A 447 44.08 -8.49 -45.05
N TRP A 448 44.70 -7.34 -45.33
CA TRP A 448 44.48 -6.56 -46.55
C TRP A 448 44.77 -7.35 -47.84
N PHE A 449 45.54 -8.43 -47.79
CA PHE A 449 45.82 -9.29 -48.95
C PHE A 449 44.69 -10.28 -49.25
N GLY A 450 43.74 -10.45 -48.32
CA GLY A 450 42.64 -11.41 -48.40
C GLY A 450 42.98 -12.80 -47.82
N ARG A 451 44.07 -12.93 -47.06
CA ARG A 451 44.43 -14.20 -46.39
C ARG A 451 43.66 -14.31 -45.09
N TRP A 452 42.94 -15.41 -44.90
CA TRP A 452 42.09 -15.62 -43.73
C TRP A 452 42.81 -16.36 -42.61
N SER A 453 42.49 -15.98 -41.37
CA SER A 453 42.69 -16.81 -40.17
C SER A 453 41.71 -17.99 -40.15
N GLY A 454 41.91 -18.93 -39.24
CA GLY A 454 40.87 -19.92 -38.89
C GLY A 454 39.74 -19.29 -38.06
N TRP A 455 38.75 -20.11 -37.70
CA TRP A 455 37.64 -19.69 -36.85
C TRP A 455 38.02 -19.68 -35.36
N ARG A 456 37.74 -18.57 -34.67
CA ARG A 456 37.64 -18.55 -33.20
C ARG A 456 36.19 -18.77 -32.80
N HIS A 457 35.95 -19.78 -31.97
CA HIS A 457 34.61 -20.08 -31.46
C HIS A 457 34.36 -19.47 -30.08
N ARG A 458 33.11 -19.06 -29.83
CA ARG A 458 32.61 -18.56 -28.54
C ARG A 458 31.18 -19.05 -28.33
N GLY A 459 30.95 -19.81 -27.27
CA GLY A 459 29.60 -20.12 -26.81
C GLY A 459 29.00 -18.97 -26.01
N VAL A 460 27.71 -18.72 -26.20
CA VAL A 460 26.88 -17.79 -25.43
C VAL A 460 25.73 -18.59 -24.81
N ALA A 461 25.63 -18.53 -23.48
CA ALA A 461 24.60 -19.24 -22.73
C ALA A 461 23.19 -18.77 -23.12
N GLU A 462 22.18 -19.60 -22.88
CA GLU A 462 20.78 -19.20 -23.04
C GLU A 462 20.43 -17.99 -22.16
N LYS A 463 19.46 -17.18 -22.60
CA LYS A 463 18.95 -16.07 -21.81
C LYS A 463 17.62 -16.46 -21.19
N GLN A 464 17.52 -16.27 -19.87
CA GLN A 464 16.27 -16.51 -19.17
C GLN A 464 15.17 -15.60 -19.72
N ARG A 465 14.07 -16.21 -20.17
CA ARG A 465 12.89 -15.47 -20.64
C ARG A 465 12.25 -14.71 -19.48
N PRO A 466 11.68 -13.51 -19.70
CA PRO A 466 10.99 -12.77 -18.66
C PRO A 466 9.79 -13.55 -18.12
N ARG A 467 9.50 -13.36 -16.83
CA ARG A 467 8.31 -13.92 -16.20
C ARG A 467 7.04 -13.32 -16.81
N PRO A 468 5.91 -14.05 -16.74
CA PRO A 468 4.62 -13.50 -17.15
C PRO A 468 4.23 -12.29 -16.30
N PRO A 469 3.43 -11.35 -16.85
CA PRO A 469 2.97 -10.18 -16.11
C PRO A 469 2.05 -10.60 -14.95
N THR A 470 1.95 -9.74 -13.93
CA THR A 470 1.00 -9.94 -12.83
C THR A 470 -0.44 -9.80 -13.32
N PRO A 471 -1.38 -10.72 -12.97
CA PRO A 471 -2.76 -10.60 -13.41
C PRO A 471 -3.47 -9.37 -12.83
N VAL A 472 -4.37 -8.80 -13.62
CA VAL A 472 -5.30 -7.75 -13.17
C VAL A 472 -6.62 -8.42 -12.77
N LEU A 473 -6.81 -8.62 -11.47
CA LEU A 473 -7.97 -9.31 -10.89
C LEU A 473 -9.04 -8.31 -10.45
N ARG A 474 -10.30 -8.62 -10.79
CA ARG A 474 -11.52 -8.03 -10.24
C ARG A 474 -12.41 -9.15 -9.73
N ALA A 475 -13.36 -8.84 -8.84
CA ALA A 475 -14.31 -9.84 -8.39
C ALA A 475 -15.64 -9.22 -8.03
N ASP A 476 -16.70 -9.95 -8.36
CA ASP A 476 -18.09 -9.56 -8.18
C ASP A 476 -18.84 -10.67 -7.44
N TYR A 477 -19.82 -10.31 -6.62
CA TYR A 477 -20.72 -11.25 -5.95
C TYR A 477 -22.17 -10.96 -6.32
N ALA A 478 -22.80 -11.89 -7.04
CA ALA A 478 -24.23 -11.86 -7.31
C ALA A 478 -24.99 -12.60 -6.20
N MET A 479 -25.95 -11.93 -5.57
CA MET A 479 -26.76 -12.51 -4.49
C MET A 479 -27.61 -13.68 -5.00
N ALA A 480 -27.84 -14.67 -4.13
CA ALA A 480 -28.75 -15.76 -4.41
C ALA A 480 -30.21 -15.28 -4.49
N ALA A 481 -31.07 -16.01 -5.21
CA ALA A 481 -32.52 -15.81 -5.11
C ALA A 481 -33.02 -16.21 -3.72
N VAL A 482 -33.97 -15.44 -3.16
CA VAL A 482 -34.61 -15.77 -1.87
C VAL A 482 -35.61 -16.92 -2.10
N PRO A 483 -35.47 -18.07 -1.43
CA PRO A 483 -36.39 -19.19 -1.57
C PRO A 483 -37.72 -18.93 -0.83
N GLU A 484 -38.82 -19.43 -1.41
CA GLU A 484 -40.14 -19.47 -0.79
C GLU A 484 -40.55 -20.94 -0.51
N PRO A 485 -40.89 -21.32 0.74
CA PRO A 485 -40.90 -20.51 1.97
C PRO A 485 -39.49 -20.20 2.49
N VAL A 486 -39.35 -19.07 3.21
CA VAL A 486 -38.05 -18.62 3.74
C VAL A 486 -37.57 -19.57 4.85
N HIS A 487 -36.49 -20.31 4.57
CA HIS A 487 -35.84 -21.20 5.54
C HIS A 487 -34.57 -20.60 6.14
N SER A 488 -34.07 -21.21 7.21
CA SER A 488 -32.79 -20.83 7.86
C SER A 488 -31.58 -21.61 7.35
N ASN A 489 -31.76 -22.61 6.47
CA ASN A 489 -30.64 -23.34 5.87
C ASN A 489 -29.73 -22.38 5.13
N PRO A 490 -28.41 -22.48 5.27
CA PRO A 490 -27.57 -21.41 4.82
C PRO A 490 -27.47 -21.35 3.27
N LEU A 491 -27.21 -20.15 2.70
CA LEU A 491 -27.45 -19.83 1.28
C LEU A 491 -26.22 -19.11 0.67
N TRP A 492 -25.91 -19.39 -0.60
CA TRP A 492 -24.75 -18.82 -1.30
C TRP A 492 -25.12 -18.30 -2.69
N GLY A 493 -24.61 -17.12 -3.03
CA GLY A 493 -24.72 -16.51 -4.35
C GLY A 493 -23.66 -17.01 -5.33
N VAL A 494 -23.39 -16.23 -6.38
CA VAL A 494 -22.32 -16.51 -7.34
C VAL A 494 -21.19 -15.50 -7.13
N LEU A 495 -20.07 -15.95 -6.55
CA LEU A 495 -18.82 -15.19 -6.53
C LEU A 495 -18.05 -15.48 -7.81
N ALA A 496 -17.73 -14.46 -8.60
CA ALA A 496 -16.97 -14.61 -9.83
C ALA A 496 -15.71 -13.73 -9.81
N ALA A 497 -14.56 -14.33 -10.10
CA ALA A 497 -13.32 -13.63 -10.37
C ALA A 497 -13.23 -13.29 -11.87
N ARG A 498 -12.96 -12.03 -12.18
CA ARG A 498 -12.74 -11.53 -13.54
C ARG A 498 -11.27 -11.17 -13.71
N VAL A 499 -10.62 -11.76 -14.70
CA VAL A 499 -9.19 -11.53 -14.98
C VAL A 499 -9.01 -11.18 -16.44
N ARG A 500 -8.42 -10.01 -16.71
CA ARG A 500 -8.10 -9.58 -18.07
C ARG A 500 -6.94 -10.40 -18.62
N VAL A 501 -7.06 -10.91 -19.84
CA VAL A 501 -5.98 -11.64 -20.52
C VAL A 501 -5.15 -10.66 -21.36
N PRO A 502 -3.85 -10.49 -21.09
CA PRO A 502 -2.97 -9.69 -21.93
C PRO A 502 -2.88 -10.27 -23.34
N THR A 503 -2.90 -9.41 -24.36
CA THR A 503 -2.60 -9.80 -25.74
C THR A 503 -1.08 -10.05 -25.90
N PRO A 504 -0.64 -10.85 -26.88
CA PRO A 504 0.78 -11.19 -27.04
C PRO A 504 1.72 -9.99 -27.19
N ASP A 505 1.27 -8.90 -27.79
CA ASP A 505 2.00 -7.63 -27.94
C ASP A 505 2.11 -6.82 -26.65
N SER A 506 1.27 -7.10 -25.65
CA SER A 506 1.33 -6.52 -24.32
C SER A 506 2.13 -7.35 -23.31
N LEU A 507 2.57 -8.56 -23.71
CA LEU A 507 3.48 -9.37 -22.89
C LEU A 507 4.88 -8.76 -22.90
N PRO A 508 5.70 -8.99 -21.86
CA PRO A 508 7.08 -8.55 -21.86
C PRO A 508 7.85 -9.09 -23.07
N THR A 509 8.71 -8.26 -23.68
CA THR A 509 9.50 -8.65 -24.84
C THR A 509 10.34 -9.90 -24.55
N GLY A 510 10.21 -10.92 -25.39
CA GLY A 510 10.89 -12.20 -25.20
C GLY A 510 10.23 -13.15 -24.19
N ALA A 511 9.06 -12.84 -23.63
CA ALA A 511 8.31 -13.75 -22.74
C ALA A 511 7.68 -14.94 -23.51
N ASN A 512 7.37 -16.02 -22.79
CA ASN A 512 6.54 -17.11 -23.33
C ASN A 512 5.06 -16.69 -23.42
N LEU A 513 4.26 -17.49 -24.14
CA LEU A 513 2.80 -17.35 -24.12
C LEU A 513 2.23 -17.80 -22.78
N LEU A 514 1.10 -17.21 -22.37
CA LEU A 514 0.36 -17.65 -21.19
C LEU A 514 -0.30 -19.01 -21.43
N ALA A 515 -0.30 -19.89 -20.42
CA ALA A 515 -0.89 -21.23 -20.51
C ALA A 515 -2.07 -21.42 -19.56
N SER A 516 -1.99 -20.94 -18.32
CA SER A 516 -3.06 -21.13 -17.34
C SER A 516 -3.12 -20.01 -16.30
N LEU A 517 -4.30 -19.89 -15.66
CA LEU A 517 -4.56 -18.99 -14.56
C LEU A 517 -4.85 -19.80 -13.30
N GLN A 518 -4.16 -19.47 -12.21
CA GLN A 518 -4.47 -20.00 -10.89
C GLN A 518 -5.08 -18.89 -10.02
N ILE A 519 -6.25 -19.14 -9.44
CA ILE A 519 -6.89 -18.25 -8.48
C ILE A 519 -6.91 -18.95 -7.11
N THR A 520 -6.40 -18.27 -6.11
CA THR A 520 -6.45 -18.72 -4.71
C THR A 520 -7.30 -17.73 -3.93
N GLY A 521 -8.21 -18.23 -3.13
CA GLY A 521 -9.02 -17.37 -2.28
C GLY A 521 -9.51 -18.06 -1.03
N SER A 522 -9.91 -17.26 -0.05
CA SER A 522 -10.49 -17.74 1.19
C SER A 522 -11.61 -16.82 1.67
N ILE A 523 -12.59 -17.38 2.36
CA ILE A 523 -13.66 -16.66 3.04
C ILE A 523 -13.42 -16.70 4.54
N ALA A 524 -13.45 -15.54 5.19
CA ALA A 524 -13.46 -15.45 6.65
C ALA A 524 -14.88 -15.68 7.17
N GLU A 525 -15.11 -16.80 7.85
CA GLU A 525 -16.40 -17.08 8.51
C GLU A 525 -16.52 -16.35 9.85
N PRO A 526 -17.71 -15.82 10.21
CA PRO A 526 -17.95 -15.29 11.55
C PRO A 526 -17.84 -16.39 12.61
N GLY A 527 -16.71 -16.45 13.32
CA GLY A 527 -16.46 -17.41 14.42
C GLY A 527 -15.80 -18.73 14.00
N GLY A 528 -15.35 -18.86 12.74
CA GLY A 528 -14.65 -20.03 12.19
C GLY A 528 -13.29 -19.68 11.56
N GLY A 529 -12.53 -20.72 11.16
CA GLY A 529 -11.30 -20.57 10.37
C GLY A 529 -11.58 -20.20 8.90
N PRO A 530 -10.57 -19.75 8.13
CA PRO A 530 -10.75 -19.39 6.73
C PRO A 530 -11.12 -20.62 5.87
N VAL A 531 -12.21 -20.53 5.11
CA VAL A 531 -12.65 -21.57 4.16
C VAL A 531 -12.07 -21.30 2.78
N ALA A 532 -11.43 -22.29 2.16
CA ALA A 532 -10.84 -22.14 0.83
C ALA A 532 -11.91 -22.04 -0.26
N LEU A 533 -11.62 -21.22 -1.28
CA LEU A 533 -12.41 -21.13 -2.51
C LEU A 533 -11.81 -22.03 -3.59
N THR A 534 -12.66 -22.83 -4.23
CA THR A 534 -12.32 -23.74 -5.31
C THR A 534 -12.92 -23.28 -6.63
N HIS A 535 -12.21 -23.59 -7.72
CA HIS A 535 -12.64 -23.33 -9.09
C HIS A 535 -12.15 -24.45 -10.02
N ALA A 536 -12.78 -24.59 -11.19
CA ALA A 536 -12.30 -25.50 -12.22
C ALA A 536 -10.98 -24.99 -12.82
N PRO A 537 -10.04 -25.85 -13.23
CA PRO A 537 -8.78 -25.44 -13.85
C PRO A 537 -9.01 -24.49 -15.04
N VAL A 538 -8.23 -23.41 -15.12
CA VAL A 538 -8.36 -22.40 -16.17
C VAL A 538 -7.14 -22.46 -17.08
N THR A 539 -7.33 -22.96 -18.30
CA THR A 539 -6.29 -23.08 -19.33
C THR A 539 -6.63 -22.20 -20.52
N LEU A 540 -5.63 -21.52 -21.09
CA LEU A 540 -5.78 -20.74 -22.30
C LEU A 540 -5.57 -21.60 -23.55
N PRO A 541 -6.23 -21.29 -24.68
CA PRO A 541 -5.94 -21.94 -25.95
C PRO A 541 -4.49 -21.76 -26.39
N ALA A 542 -3.92 -22.77 -27.03
CA ALA A 542 -2.55 -22.71 -27.57
C ALA A 542 -2.39 -21.64 -28.66
N ASN A 543 -3.46 -21.33 -29.40
CA ASN A 543 -3.47 -20.22 -30.36
C ASN A 543 -3.83 -18.90 -29.65
N PRO A 544 -2.90 -17.93 -29.56
CA PRO A 544 -3.17 -16.65 -28.89
C PRO A 544 -4.23 -15.78 -29.58
N ALA A 545 -4.49 -15.98 -30.88
CA ALA A 545 -5.56 -15.27 -31.57
C ALA A 545 -6.96 -15.66 -31.07
N SER A 546 -7.07 -16.76 -30.32
CA SER A 546 -8.32 -17.24 -29.72
C SER A 546 -8.43 -16.92 -28.23
N TRP A 547 -7.53 -16.10 -27.68
CA TRP A 547 -7.60 -15.71 -26.27
C TRP A 547 -8.81 -14.80 -26.02
N PRO A 548 -9.60 -15.05 -24.97
CA PRO A 548 -10.67 -14.15 -24.58
C PRO A 548 -10.07 -12.86 -24.01
N GLU A 549 -10.76 -11.72 -24.14
CA GLU A 549 -10.29 -10.47 -23.54
C GLU A 549 -10.34 -10.54 -21.99
N GLU A 550 -11.35 -11.21 -21.45
CA GLU A 550 -11.56 -11.38 -20.01
C GLU A 550 -12.00 -12.81 -19.69
N LEU A 551 -11.42 -13.40 -18.65
CA LEU A 551 -11.85 -14.67 -18.07
C LEU A 551 -12.78 -14.40 -16.90
N VAL A 552 -13.96 -15.03 -16.90
CA VAL A 552 -14.90 -15.03 -15.78
C VAL A 552 -14.90 -16.41 -15.13
N VAL A 553 -14.37 -16.49 -13.91
CA VAL A 553 -14.17 -17.75 -13.19
C VAL A 553 -15.06 -17.79 -11.95
N PRO A 554 -16.12 -18.63 -11.94
CA PRO A 554 -16.95 -18.80 -10.76
C PRO A 554 -16.19 -19.53 -9.64
N LEU A 555 -16.31 -19.03 -8.41
CA LEU A 555 -15.64 -19.54 -7.21
C LEU A 555 -16.68 -20.11 -6.24
N THR A 556 -16.37 -21.27 -5.67
CA THR A 556 -17.25 -21.98 -4.72
C THR A 556 -16.50 -22.33 -3.43
N PRO A 557 -17.12 -22.23 -2.24
CA PRO A 557 -16.47 -22.63 -0.99
C PRO A 557 -16.30 -24.15 -0.89
N SER A 558 -15.10 -24.64 -0.53
CA SER A 558 -14.72 -26.06 -0.59
C SER A 558 -15.39 -26.97 0.46
N GLY A 559 -16.07 -26.40 1.46
CA GLY A 559 -16.66 -27.14 2.58
C GLY A 559 -18.13 -26.81 2.88
N GLY A 560 -18.81 -26.09 1.98
CA GLY A 560 -20.18 -25.63 2.26
C GLY A 560 -20.23 -24.55 3.35
N GLY A 561 -19.43 -23.50 3.19
CA GLY A 561 -19.53 -22.26 3.97
C GLY A 561 -20.73 -21.46 3.47
N LEU A 562 -21.90 -21.83 3.96
CA LEU A 562 -23.17 -21.30 3.54
C LEU A 562 -23.43 -20.07 4.43
N LEU A 563 -23.69 -18.90 3.84
CA LEU A 563 -23.96 -17.71 4.67
C LEU A 563 -25.21 -18.01 5.52
N PRO A 564 -25.13 -17.85 6.87
CA PRO A 564 -26.33 -17.95 7.68
C PRO A 564 -27.32 -16.91 7.18
N ARG A 565 -28.62 -17.14 7.41
CA ARG A 565 -29.66 -16.16 7.10
C ARG A 565 -29.20 -14.78 7.57
N HIS A 566 -29.34 -13.74 6.73
CA HIS A 566 -28.89 -12.36 6.97
C HIS A 566 -27.39 -12.15 7.32
N GLY A 567 -26.54 -13.17 7.14
CA GLY A 567 -25.10 -13.12 7.39
C GLY A 567 -24.31 -12.40 6.30
N SER A 568 -23.07 -12.04 6.63
CA SER A 568 -22.08 -11.56 5.66
C SER A 568 -20.70 -12.17 5.95
N ALA A 569 -19.91 -12.33 4.90
CA ALA A 569 -18.52 -12.80 4.99
C ALA A 569 -17.64 -12.05 3.99
N LYS A 570 -16.35 -11.92 4.31
CA LYS A 570 -15.36 -11.33 3.39
C LYS A 570 -14.60 -12.43 2.66
N ALA A 571 -14.62 -12.40 1.34
CA ALA A 571 -13.77 -13.21 0.48
C ALA A 571 -12.52 -12.41 0.11
N THR A 572 -11.34 -13.01 0.26
CA THR A 572 -10.05 -12.44 -0.19
C THR A 572 -9.51 -13.30 -1.31
N LEU A 573 -9.23 -12.70 -2.46
CA LEU A 573 -8.82 -13.39 -3.69
C LEU A 573 -7.45 -12.92 -4.17
N ARG A 574 -6.67 -13.83 -4.74
CA ARG A 574 -5.41 -13.57 -5.45
C ARG A 574 -5.33 -14.44 -6.68
N ALA A 575 -4.62 -13.98 -7.70
CA ALA A 575 -4.41 -14.71 -8.94
C ALA A 575 -2.94 -14.64 -9.38
N ARG A 576 -2.50 -15.64 -10.14
CA ARG A 576 -1.23 -15.64 -10.87
C ARG A 576 -1.37 -16.36 -12.21
N TRP A 577 -0.63 -15.90 -13.21
CA TRP A 577 -0.49 -16.58 -14.50
C TRP A 577 0.61 -17.65 -14.43
N THR A 578 0.51 -18.67 -15.28
CA THR A 578 1.61 -19.59 -15.58
C THR A 578 1.77 -19.64 -17.10
N ASP A 579 2.99 -19.51 -17.60
CA ASP A 579 3.28 -19.59 -19.04
C ASP A 579 3.41 -21.03 -19.56
N THR A 580 3.62 -21.14 -20.88
CA THR A 580 3.82 -22.42 -21.57
C THR A 580 5.12 -23.15 -21.18
N ALA A 581 6.05 -22.49 -20.48
CA ALA A 581 7.24 -23.10 -19.90
C ALA A 581 7.05 -23.51 -18.42
N GLY A 582 5.85 -23.32 -17.86
CA GLY A 582 5.55 -23.62 -16.46
C GLY A 582 6.04 -22.56 -15.46
N GLN A 583 6.47 -21.39 -15.94
CA GLN A 583 6.94 -20.30 -15.09
C GLN A 583 5.76 -19.46 -14.57
N PRO A 584 5.62 -19.29 -13.24
CA PRO A 584 4.55 -18.48 -12.68
C PRO A 584 4.89 -16.98 -12.69
N SER A 585 3.86 -16.13 -12.81
CA SER A 585 3.94 -14.70 -12.48
C SER A 585 3.99 -14.49 -10.96
N ASP A 586 4.28 -13.26 -10.55
CA ASP A 586 3.99 -12.84 -9.18
C ASP A 586 2.47 -12.87 -8.92
N LEU A 587 2.09 -13.03 -7.65
CA LEU A 587 0.70 -12.96 -7.21
C LEU A 587 0.21 -11.52 -7.28
N CYS A 588 -1.02 -11.32 -7.76
CA CYS A 588 -1.66 -10.01 -7.69
C CYS A 588 -1.91 -9.57 -6.23
N ALA A 589 -2.11 -8.27 -6.04
CA ALA A 589 -2.59 -7.73 -4.77
C ALA A 589 -3.93 -8.39 -4.37
N PRO A 590 -4.18 -8.60 -3.07
CA PRO A 590 -5.41 -9.21 -2.60
C PRO A 590 -6.62 -8.34 -2.95
N VAL A 591 -7.66 -8.95 -3.53
CA VAL A 591 -8.95 -8.32 -3.80
C VAL A 591 -9.96 -8.81 -2.76
N GLU A 592 -10.60 -7.88 -2.04
CA GLU A 592 -11.64 -8.20 -1.06
C GLU A 592 -13.04 -7.98 -1.64
N VAL A 593 -13.93 -8.95 -1.46
CA VAL A 593 -15.36 -8.84 -1.81
C VAL A 593 -16.21 -9.24 -0.61
N THR A 594 -17.22 -8.43 -0.29
CA THR A 594 -18.18 -8.76 0.77
C THR A 594 -19.32 -9.56 0.18
N CYS A 595 -19.45 -10.81 0.62
CA CYS A 595 -20.53 -11.72 0.25
C CYS A 595 -21.65 -11.62 1.29
N VAL A 596 -22.90 -11.50 0.84
CA VAL A 596 -24.05 -11.21 1.71
C VAL A 596 -25.24 -12.12 1.43
N ASP A 597 -26.00 -12.45 2.48
CA ASP A 597 -27.25 -13.18 2.39
C ASP A 597 -28.44 -12.21 2.23
N PRO A 598 -29.34 -12.40 1.25
CA PRO A 598 -30.42 -11.46 0.96
C PRO A 598 -31.68 -11.66 1.81
N ARG A 599 -31.76 -12.69 2.67
CA ARG A 599 -33.01 -13.02 3.40
C ARG A 599 -33.24 -12.05 4.58
N PRO A 600 -34.51 -11.71 4.88
CA PRO A 600 -34.83 -10.83 6.01
C PRO A 600 -34.42 -11.47 7.34
N PRO A 601 -34.00 -10.68 8.36
CA PRO A 601 -33.73 -11.21 9.69
C PRO A 601 -35.00 -11.75 10.37
N VAL A 602 -34.82 -12.53 11.43
CA VAL A 602 -35.93 -13.04 12.26
C VAL A 602 -36.54 -11.92 13.08
N ALA A 603 -37.86 -11.93 13.30
CA ALA A 603 -38.58 -10.93 14.11
C ALA A 603 -38.11 -10.89 15.57
N VAL A 604 -38.32 -9.75 16.23
CA VAL A 604 -37.97 -9.56 17.65
C VAL A 604 -39.05 -10.16 18.53
N VAL A 605 -38.66 -10.86 19.59
CA VAL A 605 -39.59 -11.43 20.57
C VAL A 605 -39.69 -10.46 21.76
N ILE A 606 -40.87 -9.89 21.99
CA ILE A 606 -41.18 -9.03 23.14
C ILE A 606 -42.53 -9.46 23.69
N ASP A 607 -42.63 -9.57 25.02
CA ASP A 607 -43.89 -9.87 25.71
C ASP A 607 -44.93 -8.75 25.50
N PRO A 608 -46.09 -9.04 24.88
CA PRO A 608 -47.10 -8.04 24.51
C PRO A 608 -48.05 -7.67 25.66
N THR A 609 -47.58 -7.66 26.91
CA THR A 609 -48.39 -7.26 28.08
C THR A 609 -48.42 -5.75 28.29
N LEU A 610 -49.49 -5.24 28.92
CA LEU A 610 -49.59 -3.82 29.31
C LEU A 610 -48.50 -3.46 30.31
N ARG A 611 -47.75 -2.42 29.99
CA ARG A 611 -46.73 -1.82 30.86
C ARG A 611 -47.10 -0.37 31.20
N TYR A 612 -46.49 0.19 32.22
CA TYR A 612 -46.67 1.61 32.57
C TYR A 612 -45.37 2.38 32.40
N ALA A 613 -45.48 3.60 31.88
CA ALA A 613 -44.39 4.56 31.87
C ALA A 613 -44.03 5.00 33.30
N ALA A 614 -42.87 5.64 33.47
CA ALA A 614 -42.56 6.35 34.70
C ALA A 614 -43.62 7.43 34.99
N ARG A 615 -43.82 7.76 36.27
CA ARG A 615 -44.70 8.86 36.65
C ARG A 615 -44.28 10.16 35.96
N PRO A 616 -45.25 11.02 35.58
CA PRO A 616 -44.94 12.33 35.04
C PRO A 616 -43.95 13.07 35.95
N ASP A 617 -42.84 13.51 35.37
CA ASP A 617 -41.88 14.36 36.07
C ASP A 617 -42.42 15.80 36.23
N ALA A 618 -41.64 16.66 36.89
CA ALA A 618 -42.00 18.07 37.09
C ALA A 618 -42.19 18.86 35.77
N LEU A 619 -41.71 18.33 34.63
CA LEU A 619 -41.89 18.90 33.29
C LEU A 619 -43.10 18.31 32.57
N GLY A 620 -43.88 17.45 33.24
CA GLY A 620 -45.04 16.79 32.67
C GLY A 620 -44.69 15.70 31.66
N ARG A 621 -43.50 15.09 31.72
CA ARG A 621 -43.06 14.01 30.83
C ARG A 621 -43.12 12.66 31.54
N ALA A 622 -43.71 11.67 30.87
CA ALA A 622 -43.74 10.28 31.33
C ALA A 622 -42.81 9.44 30.45
N ARG A 623 -41.78 8.82 31.05
CA ARG A 623 -40.76 8.09 30.29
C ARG A 623 -41.12 6.62 30.10
N VAL A 624 -41.19 6.16 28.87
CA VAL A 624 -41.27 4.75 28.49
C VAL A 624 -39.86 4.18 28.31
N THR A 625 -39.61 2.98 28.84
CA THR A 625 -38.40 2.21 28.57
C THR A 625 -38.78 0.86 27.98
N LEU A 626 -38.51 0.67 26.68
CA LEU A 626 -38.63 -0.60 25.98
C LEU A 626 -37.34 -1.40 26.16
N ARG A 627 -37.47 -2.71 26.36
CA ARG A 627 -36.36 -3.67 26.41
C ARG A 627 -36.72 -4.93 25.66
N TRP A 628 -35.76 -5.48 24.92
CA TRP A 628 -35.94 -6.73 24.16
C TRP A 628 -34.63 -7.51 24.01
N PRO A 629 -34.69 -8.85 23.99
CA PRO A 629 -33.53 -9.70 23.74
C PRO A 629 -33.03 -9.57 22.29
N VAL A 630 -31.73 -9.70 22.10
CA VAL A 630 -31.08 -9.77 20.78
C VAL A 630 -30.86 -11.24 20.42
N ALA A 631 -31.62 -11.75 19.46
CA ALA A 631 -31.44 -13.12 18.98
C ALA A 631 -30.21 -13.25 18.06
N GLY A 632 -29.71 -14.48 17.91
CA GLY A 632 -28.54 -14.79 17.07
C GLY A 632 -28.65 -14.20 15.67
N GLY A 633 -27.74 -13.27 15.37
CA GLY A 633 -27.61 -12.61 14.07
C GLY A 633 -28.40 -11.29 13.89
N GLN A 634 -29.32 -10.96 14.79
CA GLN A 634 -29.90 -9.61 14.82
C GLN A 634 -28.83 -8.60 15.26
N ARG A 635 -28.67 -7.51 14.49
CA ARG A 635 -27.67 -6.46 14.80
C ARG A 635 -28.22 -5.05 14.79
N ARG A 636 -29.35 -4.84 14.11
CA ARG A 636 -29.96 -3.52 13.94
C ARG A 636 -31.46 -3.58 14.16
N PHE A 637 -32.03 -2.52 14.71
CA PHE A 637 -33.45 -2.46 15.08
C PHE A 637 -34.07 -1.11 14.75
N ARG A 638 -35.33 -1.09 14.33
CA ARG A 638 -36.14 0.12 14.20
C ARG A 638 -37.32 0.06 15.16
N VAL A 639 -37.64 1.18 15.79
CA VAL A 639 -38.76 1.30 16.72
C VAL A 639 -39.86 2.15 16.09
N PHE A 640 -41.08 1.63 16.21
CA PHE A 640 -42.31 2.22 15.68
C PHE A 640 -43.27 2.52 16.83
N PHE A 641 -43.98 3.63 16.75
CA PHE A 641 -44.90 4.14 17.78
C PHE A 641 -46.22 4.61 17.18
N ALA A 642 -47.32 4.35 17.88
CA ALA A 642 -48.64 4.92 17.61
C ALA A 642 -49.40 5.10 18.93
N ASP A 643 -50.27 6.10 19.00
CA ASP A 643 -51.26 6.22 20.07
C ASP A 643 -52.56 5.48 19.72
N GLU A 644 -53.33 5.15 20.76
CA GLU A 644 -54.63 4.45 20.68
C GLU A 644 -55.60 5.13 19.71
N THR A 645 -55.74 6.45 19.79
CA THR A 645 -56.68 7.23 18.99
C THR A 645 -56.37 7.09 17.50
N ARG A 646 -55.09 7.24 17.13
CA ARG A 646 -54.62 7.09 15.75
C ARG A 646 -54.90 5.69 15.20
N ILE A 647 -54.72 4.64 15.99
CA ILE A 647 -55.01 3.27 15.54
C ILE A 647 -56.52 3.09 15.35
N ILE A 648 -57.34 3.52 16.31
CA ILE A 648 -58.80 3.43 16.22
C ILE A 648 -59.35 4.19 15.01
N ASP A 649 -58.86 5.40 14.75
CA ASP A 649 -59.28 6.18 13.59
C ASP A 649 -58.96 5.46 12.28
N ARG A 650 -57.80 4.80 12.17
CA ARG A 650 -57.46 3.98 10.99
C ARG A 650 -58.32 2.72 10.89
N LEU A 651 -58.61 2.06 12.01
CA LEU A 651 -59.47 0.88 12.03
C LEU A 651 -60.93 1.22 11.68
N ARG A 652 -61.43 2.41 12.03
CA ARG A 652 -62.75 2.89 11.60
C ARG A 652 -62.84 3.04 10.08
N VAL A 653 -61.77 3.50 9.43
CA VAL A 653 -61.67 3.56 7.96
C VAL A 653 -61.68 2.16 7.33
N VAL A 654 -60.93 1.21 7.91
CA VAL A 654 -60.94 -0.20 7.49
C VAL A 654 -62.33 -0.81 7.65
N ALA A 655 -62.99 -0.60 8.79
CA ALA A 655 -64.34 -1.09 9.08
C ALA A 655 -65.39 -0.52 8.10
N ALA A 656 -65.19 0.70 7.60
CA ALA A 656 -66.01 1.32 6.57
C ALA A 656 -65.71 0.80 5.14
N GLY A 657 -64.74 -0.13 4.99
CA GLY A 657 -64.37 -0.71 3.70
C GLY A 657 -63.47 0.17 2.83
N GLN A 658 -62.91 1.23 3.41
CA GLN A 658 -62.00 2.18 2.74
C GLN A 658 -60.54 1.84 3.07
N ASP A 659 -59.61 2.18 2.18
CA ASP A 659 -58.18 2.01 2.47
C ASP A 659 -57.68 3.16 3.38
N PRO A 660 -57.14 2.88 4.57
CA PRO A 660 -56.65 3.89 5.50
C PRO A 660 -55.38 4.63 5.06
N LEU A 661 -54.74 4.33 3.92
CA LEU A 661 -53.53 5.02 3.44
C LEU A 661 -53.75 5.68 2.06
N PRO A 662 -53.21 6.90 1.80
CA PRO A 662 -53.23 7.48 0.46
C PRO A 662 -52.29 6.67 -0.48
N PRO A 663 -52.65 6.48 -1.77
CA PRO A 663 -51.88 5.63 -2.67
C PRO A 663 -50.56 6.28 -3.11
N PRO A 664 -49.42 5.56 -3.06
CA PRO A 664 -48.27 5.85 -3.89
C PRO A 664 -48.33 4.99 -5.17
N ALA A 665 -48.55 5.62 -6.32
CA ALA A 665 -48.48 5.05 -7.68
C ALA A 665 -49.57 4.03 -8.11
N PRO A 666 -49.86 3.91 -9.43
CA PRO A 666 -51.05 3.27 -9.95
C PRO A 666 -50.81 1.79 -10.26
N ASP A 667 -50.93 0.93 -9.25
CA ASP A 667 -51.18 -0.50 -9.44
C ASP A 667 -52.06 -1.00 -8.28
N SER A 668 -53.37 -0.98 -8.53
CA SER A 668 -54.50 -1.56 -7.78
C SER A 668 -54.55 -1.42 -6.24
N PRO A 669 -55.42 -0.55 -5.69
CA PRO A 669 -55.81 -0.62 -4.29
C PRO A 669 -56.61 -1.91 -4.05
N VAL A 670 -56.11 -2.80 -3.20
CA VAL A 670 -56.90 -3.95 -2.71
C VAL A 670 -57.78 -3.45 -1.57
N PRO A 671 -59.11 -3.30 -1.76
CA PRO A 671 -59.99 -2.94 -0.65
C PRO A 671 -59.87 -3.98 0.47
N PRO A 672 -60.00 -3.59 1.75
CA PRO A 672 -59.88 -4.52 2.86
C PRO A 672 -60.91 -5.65 2.70
N SER A 673 -60.45 -6.88 2.90
CA SER A 673 -61.26 -8.10 2.80
C SER A 673 -62.40 -8.10 3.82
N MET A 674 -63.46 -8.86 3.55
CA MET A 674 -64.59 -8.97 4.49
C MET A 674 -64.15 -9.44 5.89
N SER A 675 -63.19 -10.36 5.97
CA SER A 675 -62.62 -10.82 7.24
C SER A 675 -61.86 -9.71 7.99
N GLU A 676 -61.07 -8.89 7.28
CA GLU A 676 -60.38 -7.74 7.88
C GLU A 676 -61.38 -6.69 8.41
N ARG A 677 -62.46 -6.42 7.67
CA ARG A 677 -63.51 -5.48 8.11
C ARG A 677 -64.20 -5.96 9.38
N THR A 678 -64.60 -7.23 9.42
CA THR A 678 -65.24 -7.84 10.59
C THR A 678 -64.29 -7.83 11.79
N ALA A 679 -63.02 -8.18 11.59
CA ALA A 679 -62.04 -8.19 12.67
C ALA A 679 -61.73 -6.78 13.20
N ALA A 680 -61.73 -5.75 12.34
CA ALA A 680 -61.63 -4.35 12.74
C ALA A 680 -62.84 -3.89 13.57
N GLN A 681 -64.07 -4.24 13.15
CA GLN A 681 -65.29 -3.95 13.91
C GLN A 681 -65.29 -4.62 15.30
N GLN A 682 -64.84 -5.87 15.38
CA GLN A 682 -64.72 -6.58 16.65
C GLN A 682 -63.70 -5.95 17.60
N LEU A 683 -62.57 -5.46 17.07
CA LEU A 683 -61.58 -4.73 17.87
C LEU A 683 -62.19 -3.44 18.42
N ILE A 684 -62.85 -2.64 17.57
CA ILE A 684 -63.49 -1.38 17.98
C ILE A 684 -64.55 -1.63 19.06
N ALA A 685 -65.40 -2.64 18.89
CA ALA A 685 -66.42 -2.98 19.89
C ALA A 685 -65.82 -3.43 21.22
N ALA A 686 -64.75 -4.24 21.20
CA ALA A 686 -64.05 -4.65 22.41
C ALA A 686 -63.36 -3.46 23.12
N TRP A 687 -62.82 -2.52 22.34
CA TRP A 687 -62.24 -1.28 22.84
C TRP A 687 -63.29 -0.37 23.50
N GLU A 688 -64.47 -0.20 22.87
CA GLU A 688 -65.58 0.59 23.43
C GLU A 688 -66.13 -0.05 24.72
N ALA A 689 -66.27 -1.38 24.76
CA ALA A 689 -66.74 -2.11 25.94
C ALA A 689 -65.78 -2.02 27.14
N ALA A 690 -64.48 -1.86 26.90
CA ALA A 690 -63.47 -1.75 27.95
C ALA A 690 -63.53 -0.40 28.71
N GLY A 691 -64.15 0.65 28.14
CA GLY A 691 -64.30 1.95 28.79
C GLY A 691 -62.97 2.51 29.31
N ASP A 692 -62.92 2.89 30.60
CA ASP A 692 -61.73 3.46 31.26
C ASP A 692 -60.68 2.40 31.68
N ASP A 693 -60.96 1.10 31.55
CA ASP A 693 -60.03 0.03 31.90
C ASP A 693 -58.91 -0.13 30.85
N ALA A 694 -57.74 0.43 31.17
CA ALA A 694 -56.55 0.37 30.32
C ALA A 694 -56.06 -1.06 30.05
N ALA A 695 -56.26 -2.00 30.98
CA ALA A 695 -55.84 -3.39 30.80
C ALA A 695 -56.73 -4.12 29.79
N ALA A 696 -58.05 -3.95 29.92
CA ALA A 696 -59.01 -4.49 28.95
C ALA A 696 -58.82 -3.87 27.55
N ARG A 697 -58.55 -2.55 27.46
CA ARG A 697 -58.21 -1.90 26.19
C ARG A 697 -56.94 -2.49 25.57
N ALA A 698 -55.88 -2.70 26.34
CA ALA A 698 -54.62 -3.25 25.84
C ALA A 698 -54.81 -4.65 25.20
N VAL A 699 -55.57 -5.53 25.86
CA VAL A 699 -55.89 -6.88 25.36
C VAL A 699 -56.59 -6.85 24.00
N ALA A 700 -57.54 -5.92 23.82
CA ALA A 700 -58.27 -5.79 22.54
C ALA A 700 -57.34 -5.58 21.33
N PHE A 701 -56.27 -4.79 21.50
CA PHE A 701 -55.28 -4.55 20.44
C PHE A 701 -54.29 -5.69 20.28
N THR A 702 -53.84 -6.33 21.37
CA THR A 702 -52.83 -7.40 21.32
C THR A 702 -53.39 -8.68 20.69
N ASP A 703 -54.64 -9.04 21.00
CA ASP A 703 -55.31 -10.24 20.44
C ASP A 703 -55.51 -10.16 18.93
N ARG A 704 -55.52 -8.94 18.39
CA ARG A 704 -55.77 -8.65 16.98
C ARG A 704 -54.61 -7.89 16.34
N ALA A 705 -53.39 -8.10 16.86
CA ALA A 705 -52.18 -7.44 16.41
C ALA A 705 -51.94 -7.55 14.89
N ALA A 706 -52.35 -8.65 14.25
CA ALA A 706 -52.20 -8.84 12.81
C ALA A 706 -52.92 -7.77 11.95
N LEU A 707 -53.98 -7.13 12.47
CA LEU A 707 -54.70 -6.05 11.77
C LEU A 707 -53.94 -4.71 11.78
N LEU A 708 -52.95 -4.57 12.66
CA LEU A 708 -52.26 -3.30 12.89
C LEU A 708 -51.12 -3.14 11.86
N ARG A 709 -51.45 -2.55 10.71
CA ARG A 709 -50.54 -2.36 9.57
C ARG A 709 -49.41 -1.37 9.89
N LYS A 710 -48.26 -1.52 9.22
CA LYS A 710 -47.08 -0.67 9.39
C LYS A 710 -47.36 0.82 9.25
N GLY A 711 -48.19 1.20 8.27
CA GLY A 711 -48.56 2.59 8.03
C GLY A 711 -49.32 3.29 9.17
N TYR A 712 -49.83 2.53 10.16
CA TYR A 712 -50.49 3.12 11.33
C TYR A 712 -49.48 3.68 12.33
N PHE A 713 -48.23 3.21 12.26
CA PHE A 713 -47.17 3.58 13.20
C PHE A 713 -46.19 4.56 12.56
N GLN A 714 -45.68 5.47 13.37
CA GLN A 714 -44.57 6.34 13.04
C GLN A 714 -43.26 5.67 13.42
N GLN A 715 -42.28 5.69 12.52
CA GLN A 715 -40.91 5.32 12.86
C GLN A 715 -40.28 6.43 13.69
N ILE A 716 -39.89 6.12 14.93
CA ILE A 716 -39.32 7.10 15.87
C ILE A 716 -37.79 7.03 15.95
N THR A 717 -37.18 5.95 15.45
CA THR A 717 -35.73 5.85 15.28
C THR A 717 -35.33 6.29 13.87
N ARG A 718 -34.67 7.45 13.73
CA ARG A 718 -34.20 7.96 12.42
C ARG A 718 -33.18 7.03 11.77
N GLU A 719 -32.26 6.50 12.56
CA GLU A 719 -31.30 5.47 12.18
C GLU A 719 -31.56 4.18 12.96
N PRO A 720 -31.30 2.99 12.38
CA PRO A 720 -31.46 1.74 13.10
C PRO A 720 -30.53 1.67 14.32
N LEU A 721 -31.09 1.36 15.48
CA LEU A 721 -30.35 1.10 16.72
C LEU A 721 -29.45 -0.12 16.50
N SER A 722 -28.16 0.00 16.78
CA SER A 722 -27.21 -1.10 16.56
C SER A 722 -26.83 -1.78 17.86
N ALA A 723 -26.85 -3.11 17.90
CA ALA A 723 -26.31 -3.91 19.00
C ALA A 723 -24.81 -4.08 18.82
N THR A 724 -24.02 -3.50 19.72
CA THR A 724 -22.54 -3.57 19.72
C THR A 724 -22.07 -4.73 20.58
N GLY A 725 -21.09 -5.51 20.11
CA GLY A 725 -20.27 -6.46 20.90
C GLY A 725 -20.95 -7.24 22.04
N GLY A 726 -21.61 -8.36 21.73
CA GLY A 726 -22.08 -9.32 22.74
C GLY A 726 -23.30 -8.90 23.57
N VAL A 727 -23.92 -7.76 23.25
CA VAL A 727 -25.16 -7.30 23.90
C VAL A 727 -26.28 -8.32 23.67
N THR A 728 -26.80 -8.88 24.75
CA THR A 728 -27.92 -9.84 24.76
C THR A 728 -29.28 -9.18 24.89
N GLU A 729 -29.34 -7.90 25.28
CA GLU A 729 -30.57 -7.12 25.46
C GLU A 729 -30.37 -5.67 24.99
N MET A 730 -31.31 -5.18 24.16
CA MET A 730 -31.37 -3.78 23.74
C MET A 730 -32.41 -3.01 24.55
N SER A 731 -32.19 -1.70 24.71
CA SER A 731 -33.18 -0.81 25.33
C SER A 731 -33.37 0.47 24.53
N PHE A 732 -34.57 1.03 24.59
CA PHE A 732 -34.92 2.30 23.96
C PHE A 732 -35.86 3.11 24.86
N GLN A 733 -35.60 4.41 24.98
CA GLN A 733 -36.41 5.32 25.78
C GLN A 733 -37.18 6.30 24.92
N HIS A 734 -38.45 6.54 25.28
CA HIS A 734 -39.33 7.49 24.62
C HIS A 734 -40.09 8.31 25.66
N ASP A 735 -40.05 9.63 25.54
CA ASP A 735 -40.79 10.53 26.42
C ASP A 735 -42.21 10.73 25.86
N LEU A 736 -43.22 10.45 26.68
CA LEU A 736 -44.64 10.71 26.39
C LEU A 736 -45.13 11.91 27.21
N SER A 737 -46.26 12.49 26.78
CA SER A 737 -46.96 13.48 27.60
C SER A 737 -47.50 12.84 28.88
N GLY A 738 -47.24 13.45 30.02
CA GLY A 738 -47.78 13.07 31.32
C GLY A 738 -49.30 13.23 31.41
N SER A 739 -49.92 14.01 30.51
CA SER A 739 -51.38 14.15 30.41
C SER A 739 -52.08 13.07 29.59
N LEU A 740 -51.33 12.17 28.93
CA LEU A 740 -51.89 11.18 28.01
C LEU A 740 -52.81 10.18 28.72
N ARG A 741 -54.10 10.17 28.39
CA ARG A 741 -55.10 9.24 28.97
C ARG A 741 -55.32 7.97 28.14
N VAL A 742 -54.73 7.92 26.95
CA VAL A 742 -54.80 6.79 26.02
C VAL A 742 -53.52 5.93 26.08
N LEU A 743 -53.60 4.71 25.58
CA LEU A 743 -52.47 3.79 25.45
C LEU A 743 -51.52 4.23 24.32
N ALA A 744 -50.24 3.97 24.54
CA ALA A 744 -49.17 4.06 23.57
C ALA A 744 -48.76 2.67 23.12
N PHE A 745 -48.67 2.43 21.82
CA PHE A 745 -48.32 1.14 21.24
C PHE A 745 -46.96 1.21 20.55
N TYR A 746 -46.12 0.21 20.81
CA TYR A 746 -44.80 0.10 20.21
C TYR A 746 -44.63 -1.22 19.44
N ARG A 747 -43.85 -1.17 18.36
CA ARG A 747 -43.33 -2.34 17.65
C ARG A 747 -41.85 -2.16 17.37
N VAL A 748 -41.10 -3.25 17.49
CA VAL A 748 -39.67 -3.29 17.16
C VAL A 748 -39.45 -4.30 16.05
N VAL A 749 -38.81 -3.87 14.97
CA VAL A 749 -38.43 -4.74 13.84
C VAL A 749 -36.91 -4.84 13.77
N SER A 750 -36.39 -6.02 13.47
CA SER A 750 -34.96 -6.21 13.23
C SER A 750 -34.64 -5.89 11.76
N VAL A 751 -33.43 -5.43 11.50
CA VAL A 751 -33.00 -4.95 10.18
C VAL A 751 -31.65 -5.58 9.82
N SER A 752 -31.51 -6.04 8.57
CA SER A 752 -30.24 -6.56 8.05
C SER A 752 -29.24 -5.42 7.74
N ALA A 753 -28.00 -5.78 7.42
CA ALA A 753 -27.02 -4.80 6.96
C ALA A 753 -27.45 -4.09 5.66
N GLN A 754 -28.29 -4.74 4.86
CA GLN A 754 -28.83 -4.27 3.58
C GLN A 754 -30.17 -3.52 3.72
N GLN A 755 -30.57 -3.13 4.94
CA GLN A 755 -31.84 -2.44 5.22
C GLN A 755 -33.11 -3.27 4.96
N VAL A 756 -32.99 -4.60 4.92
CA VAL A 756 -34.16 -5.49 4.83
C VAL A 756 -34.72 -5.70 6.24
N GLU A 757 -35.99 -5.39 6.45
CA GLU A 757 -36.69 -5.53 7.74
C GLU A 757 -37.26 -6.95 7.93
N SER A 758 -37.36 -7.40 9.19
CA SER A 758 -38.15 -8.59 9.54
C SER A 758 -39.63 -8.41 9.17
N PRO A 759 -40.38 -9.49 8.90
CA PRO A 759 -41.80 -9.39 8.59
C PRO A 759 -42.57 -8.61 9.66
N TRP A 760 -43.35 -7.62 9.22
CA TRP A 760 -44.05 -6.70 10.13
C TRP A 760 -45.08 -7.43 11.01
N ALA A 761 -45.82 -8.38 10.43
CA ALA A 761 -46.87 -9.12 11.12
C ALA A 761 -46.34 -9.92 12.33
N ASP A 762 -45.09 -10.36 12.26
CA ASP A 762 -44.43 -11.16 13.29
C ASP A 762 -43.89 -10.30 14.46
N ALA A 763 -43.87 -8.97 14.31
CA ALA A 763 -43.42 -8.06 15.35
C ALA A 763 -44.55 -7.81 16.38
N PRO A 764 -44.34 -8.14 17.67
CA PRO A 764 -45.36 -8.01 18.71
C PRO A 764 -45.69 -6.54 19.01
N VAL A 765 -46.95 -6.28 19.36
CA VAL A 765 -47.45 -4.96 19.79
C VAL A 765 -47.29 -4.85 21.29
N VAL A 766 -46.58 -3.83 21.77
CA VAL A 766 -46.36 -3.61 23.20
C VAL A 766 -47.13 -2.38 23.67
N PRO A 767 -48.21 -2.55 24.47
CA PRO A 767 -48.99 -1.43 25.01
C PRO A 767 -48.36 -0.81 26.26
N PHE A 768 -48.43 0.52 26.36
CA PHE A 768 -47.99 1.32 27.50
C PHE A 768 -49.08 2.31 27.96
N GLY A 769 -49.37 2.34 29.25
CA GLY A 769 -50.17 3.38 29.91
C GLY A 769 -49.32 4.44 30.59
N VAL A 770 -49.85 5.66 30.76
CA VAL A 770 -49.23 6.70 31.58
C VAL A 770 -49.93 6.75 32.95
N PRO A 771 -49.18 6.66 34.06
CA PRO A 771 -49.77 6.65 35.41
C PRO A 771 -50.17 8.07 35.86
N ASN A 772 -51.32 8.57 35.40
CA ASN A 772 -51.75 9.96 35.61
C ASN A 772 -53.20 10.11 36.10
N LEU A 773 -53.69 9.10 36.84
CA LEU A 773 -55.04 9.07 37.42
C LEU A 773 -55.27 10.14 38.51
N GLY A 774 -54.18 10.72 39.03
CA GLY A 774 -54.17 11.78 40.04
C GLY A 774 -54.35 11.25 41.48
N PRO A 775 -54.14 12.10 42.50
CA PRO A 775 -54.34 11.72 43.89
C PRO A 775 -55.81 11.85 44.32
N PRO A 776 -56.23 11.16 45.41
CA PRO A 776 -57.53 11.40 46.03
C PRO A 776 -57.67 12.82 46.61
N THR A 777 -58.90 13.23 46.93
CA THR A 777 -59.21 14.51 47.57
C THR A 777 -58.48 14.66 48.92
N GLN A 778 -58.09 15.89 49.26
CA GLN A 778 -57.46 16.19 50.54
C GLN A 778 -58.41 15.83 51.71
N PRO A 779 -57.95 15.04 52.70
CA PRO A 779 -58.73 14.70 53.88
C PRO A 779 -58.79 15.89 54.86
N MET A 780 -59.89 15.97 55.60
CA MET A 780 -60.06 16.87 56.75
C MET A 780 -59.79 16.09 58.04
N LEU A 781 -59.10 16.74 58.99
CA LEU A 781 -58.76 16.16 60.29
C LEU A 781 -59.26 17.07 61.41
N GLU A 782 -59.87 16.49 62.43
CA GLU A 782 -60.37 17.19 63.61
C GLU A 782 -60.03 16.40 64.89
N LYS A 783 -59.65 17.08 65.97
CA LYS A 783 -59.59 16.46 67.30
C LYS A 783 -60.99 16.49 67.89
N ILE A 784 -61.47 15.34 68.35
CA ILE A 784 -62.78 15.23 69.00
C ILE A 784 -62.63 14.68 70.42
N GLU A 785 -63.55 15.04 71.30
CA GLU A 785 -63.71 14.37 72.59
C GLU A 785 -64.51 13.08 72.40
N PRO A 786 -64.21 12.02 73.16
CA PRO A 786 -64.99 10.77 73.10
C PRO A 786 -66.44 11.05 73.49
N ARG A 787 -67.38 10.49 72.71
CA ARG A 787 -68.81 10.51 73.04
C ARG A 787 -69.13 9.46 74.13
N GLU A 788 -70.34 9.49 74.66
CA GLU A 788 -70.77 8.54 75.70
C GLU A 788 -70.83 7.08 75.18
N ASP A 789 -71.11 6.89 73.89
CA ASP A 789 -71.21 5.59 73.20
C ASP A 789 -69.87 5.10 72.61
N ASP A 790 -68.82 5.90 72.73
CA ASP A 790 -67.51 5.66 72.15
C ASP A 790 -66.67 4.75 73.07
N PRO A 791 -65.78 3.88 72.55
CA PRO A 791 -64.86 3.11 73.39
C PRO A 791 -64.01 4.05 74.26
N PRO A 792 -63.79 3.72 75.55
CA PRO A 792 -63.02 4.56 76.45
C PRO A 792 -61.59 4.75 75.92
N LEU A 793 -61.16 6.01 75.83
CA LEU A 793 -59.80 6.36 75.45
C LEU A 793 -58.81 5.94 76.54
N SER A 794 -57.67 5.38 76.15
CA SER A 794 -56.60 5.09 77.09
C SER A 794 -56.05 6.40 77.68
N PRO A 795 -55.65 6.43 78.97
CA PRO A 795 -55.08 7.63 79.58
C PRO A 795 -53.91 8.17 78.75
N GLY A 796 -53.97 9.47 78.40
CA GLY A 796 -52.93 10.11 77.58
C GLY A 796 -53.06 9.90 76.06
N SER A 797 -54.17 9.35 75.56
CA SER A 797 -54.44 9.19 74.11
C SER A 797 -55.28 10.34 73.54
N VAL A 798 -55.26 10.51 72.21
CA VAL A 798 -56.05 11.50 71.48
C VAL A 798 -56.87 10.82 70.39
N ARG A 799 -58.17 11.14 70.29
CA ARG A 799 -59.05 10.70 69.20
C ARG A 799 -59.13 11.76 68.10
N LEU A 800 -58.93 11.32 66.87
CA LEU A 800 -58.93 12.16 65.66
C LEU A 800 -59.99 11.66 64.69
N LYS A 801 -60.85 12.55 64.20
CA LYS A 801 -61.83 12.27 63.16
C LYS A 801 -61.27 12.65 61.79
N VAL A 802 -61.30 11.71 60.85
CA VAL A 802 -60.94 11.93 59.45
C VAL A 802 -62.19 11.96 58.59
N ARG A 803 -62.31 12.96 57.72
CA ARG A 803 -63.38 13.08 56.73
C ARG A 803 -62.81 13.33 55.34
N VAL A 804 -63.19 12.51 54.37
CA VAL A 804 -62.76 12.66 52.96
C VAL A 804 -63.96 12.88 52.07
N LEU A 805 -63.96 13.98 51.33
CA LEU A 805 -64.97 14.24 50.29
C LEU A 805 -64.69 13.35 49.07
N ARG A 806 -65.74 12.80 48.45
CA ARG A 806 -65.62 11.96 47.26
C ARG A 806 -64.93 12.74 46.13
N GLY A 807 -63.84 12.18 45.61
CA GLY A 807 -63.08 12.72 44.46
C GLY A 807 -63.11 11.79 43.26
N SER A 808 -62.28 12.09 42.25
CA SER A 808 -62.10 11.26 41.05
C SER A 808 -61.43 9.91 41.33
N GLN A 809 -60.80 9.74 42.49
CA GLN A 809 -60.17 8.50 42.92
C GLN A 809 -60.82 7.97 44.21
N PRO A 810 -61.10 6.66 44.30
CA PRO A 810 -61.46 6.02 45.57
C PRO A 810 -60.24 5.96 46.52
N ILE A 811 -60.49 5.72 47.80
CA ILE A 811 -59.44 5.61 48.83
C ILE A 811 -59.33 4.18 49.37
N VAL A 812 -58.12 3.71 49.63
CA VAL A 812 -57.86 2.32 50.08
C VAL A 812 -57.03 2.23 51.35
N ALA A 813 -56.28 3.27 51.70
CA ALA A 813 -55.41 3.32 52.88
C ALA A 813 -55.28 4.75 53.42
N TYR A 814 -54.90 4.88 54.70
CA TYR A 814 -54.55 6.14 55.32
C TYR A 814 -53.18 6.07 55.99
N ARG A 815 -52.54 7.23 56.16
CA ARG A 815 -51.38 7.38 57.03
C ARG A 815 -51.51 8.62 57.91
N LEU A 816 -51.30 8.44 59.22
CA LEU A 816 -51.29 9.48 60.23
C LEU A 816 -49.85 9.92 60.49
N ARG A 817 -49.60 11.23 60.47
CA ARG A 817 -48.33 11.84 60.86
C ARG A 817 -48.48 12.56 62.19
N ARG A 818 -47.48 12.43 63.06
CA ARG A 818 -47.43 13.08 64.38
C ARG A 818 -46.06 13.73 64.61
N SER A 819 -46.04 14.96 65.14
CA SER A 819 -44.82 15.64 65.60
C SER A 819 -45.05 16.33 66.94
N SER A 820 -44.05 16.28 67.83
CA SER A 820 -43.99 17.07 69.08
C SER A 820 -43.13 18.34 68.99
N VAL A 821 -42.46 18.56 67.85
CA VAL A 821 -41.63 19.75 67.57
C VAL A 821 -42.46 20.76 66.79
N GLN A 822 -42.26 22.07 67.02
CA GLN A 822 -43.07 23.19 66.47
C GLN A 822 -43.24 23.25 64.93
N GLY A 823 -42.69 22.33 64.15
CA GLY A 823 -42.89 22.23 62.70
C GLY A 823 -44.15 21.46 62.32
N SER A 824 -45.05 22.09 61.55
CA SER A 824 -46.26 21.47 60.98
C SER A 824 -46.09 21.05 59.51
N ASP A 825 -44.86 20.98 59.00
CA ASP A 825 -44.56 20.56 57.63
C ASP A 825 -44.75 19.03 57.49
N PRO A 826 -45.73 18.56 56.69
CA PRO A 826 -46.02 17.13 56.54
C PRO A 826 -44.82 16.32 56.03
N LEU A 827 -43.90 16.91 55.26
CA LEU A 827 -42.72 16.19 54.76
C LEU A 827 -41.70 15.89 55.86
N ARG A 828 -41.70 16.65 56.95
CA ARG A 828 -40.79 16.51 58.09
C ARG A 828 -41.43 15.81 59.29
N MET A 829 -42.75 15.57 59.25
CA MET A 829 -43.46 14.86 60.30
C MET A 829 -43.33 13.33 60.08
N PRO A 830 -42.85 12.56 61.06
CA PRO A 830 -42.79 11.10 60.95
C PRO A 830 -44.20 10.50 60.85
N VAL A 831 -44.30 9.39 60.11
CA VAL A 831 -45.54 8.59 60.02
C VAL A 831 -45.68 7.80 61.32
N ALA A 832 -46.75 8.05 62.06
CA ALA A 832 -47.12 7.34 63.28
C ALA A 832 -47.78 6.00 62.96
N VAL A 833 -48.73 6.00 62.02
CA VAL A 833 -49.53 4.85 61.64
C VAL A 833 -49.79 4.88 60.14
N GLU A 834 -49.71 3.73 59.48
CA GLU A 834 -50.23 3.50 58.12
C GLU A 834 -51.09 2.24 58.15
N ALA A 835 -52.33 2.32 57.67
CA ALA A 835 -53.28 1.22 57.75
C ALA A 835 -54.30 1.25 56.60
N PRO A 836 -54.84 0.09 56.19
CA PRO A 836 -55.91 0.02 55.21
C PRO A 836 -57.19 0.67 55.73
N ILE A 837 -58.00 1.21 54.83
CA ILE A 837 -59.34 1.71 55.15
C ILE A 837 -60.33 0.61 54.77
N VAL A 838 -61.14 0.17 55.74
CA VAL A 838 -62.31 -0.67 55.48
C VAL A 838 -63.52 0.25 55.35
N ILE A 839 -64.17 0.23 54.19
CA ILE A 839 -65.33 1.09 53.89
C ILE A 839 -66.58 0.21 53.90
N ASP A 840 -67.46 0.39 54.88
CA ASP A 840 -68.68 -0.42 55.05
C ASP A 840 -69.94 0.17 54.36
N ALA A 841 -69.83 1.31 53.66
CA ALA A 841 -71.00 1.97 53.05
C ALA A 841 -70.86 2.19 51.53
N SER A 842 -71.80 1.62 50.77
CA SER A 842 -72.09 2.03 49.38
C SER A 842 -73.14 3.15 49.39
N GLY A 843 -72.73 4.39 49.13
CA GLY A 843 -73.64 5.54 49.03
C GLY A 843 -72.91 6.86 48.80
N ASP A 844 -73.66 7.91 48.48
CA ASP A 844 -73.16 9.25 48.08
C ASP A 844 -72.67 10.13 49.26
N GLN A 845 -72.37 9.53 50.41
CA GLN A 845 -71.98 10.25 51.63
C GLN A 845 -70.45 10.40 51.74
N PRO A 846 -69.93 11.44 52.44
CA PRO A 846 -68.51 11.56 52.76
C PRO A 846 -68.00 10.34 53.52
N ILE A 847 -66.77 9.92 53.25
CA ILE A 847 -66.15 8.81 53.99
C ILE A 847 -65.60 9.38 55.31
N GLU A 848 -66.08 8.86 56.44
CA GLU A 848 -65.67 9.26 57.79
C GLU A 848 -65.14 8.06 58.58
N PHE A 849 -64.02 8.24 59.27
CA PHE A 849 -63.46 7.24 60.21
C PHE A 849 -62.68 7.94 61.33
N ALA A 850 -62.56 7.28 62.48
CA ALA A 850 -61.81 7.77 63.63
C ALA A 850 -60.46 7.05 63.77
N ILE A 851 -59.46 7.77 64.28
CA ILE A 851 -58.13 7.25 64.60
C ILE A 851 -57.85 7.57 66.06
N ASP A 852 -57.54 6.54 66.86
CA ASP A 852 -57.07 6.70 68.23
C ASP A 852 -55.56 6.65 68.26
N ASP A 853 -54.94 7.75 68.69
CA ASP A 853 -53.51 7.86 68.82
C ASP A 853 -53.05 7.83 70.28
N ALA A 854 -52.43 6.73 70.67
CA ALA A 854 -51.86 6.52 72.00
C ALA A 854 -50.39 7.01 72.13
N GLY A 855 -49.76 7.41 71.02
CA GLY A 855 -48.37 7.88 71.02
C GLY A 855 -47.33 6.88 70.52
N ALA A 856 -47.75 5.68 70.10
CA ALA A 856 -46.87 4.68 69.50
C ALA A 856 -46.43 5.10 68.10
N TYR A 857 -45.18 4.80 67.74
CA TYR A 857 -44.68 4.82 66.37
C TYR A 857 -44.45 3.38 65.90
N ALA A 858 -44.45 3.13 64.59
CA ALA A 858 -44.11 1.81 64.05
C ALA A 858 -42.74 1.27 64.53
N HIS A 859 -41.79 2.15 64.84
CA HIS A 859 -40.47 1.81 65.37
C HIS A 859 -40.35 1.91 66.91
N ASP A 860 -41.39 2.41 67.60
CA ASP A 860 -41.51 2.47 69.06
C ASP A 860 -42.95 2.15 69.49
N PRO A 861 -43.34 0.86 69.51
CA PRO A 861 -44.72 0.44 69.79
C PRO A 861 -45.15 0.67 71.24
N ALA A 862 -44.19 0.82 72.16
CA ALA A 862 -44.44 1.10 73.58
C ALA A 862 -44.47 2.60 73.89
N GLY A 863 -44.20 3.45 72.90
CA GLY A 863 -44.21 4.90 73.05
C GLY A 863 -45.59 5.43 73.45
N SER A 864 -45.60 6.41 74.35
CA SER A 864 -46.80 7.13 74.76
C SER A 864 -46.67 8.63 74.47
N LEU A 865 -47.82 9.31 74.39
CA LEU A 865 -47.80 10.77 74.31
C LEU A 865 -47.36 11.37 75.66
N ARG A 866 -46.36 12.24 75.62
CA ARG A 866 -45.79 12.84 76.82
C ARG A 866 -46.69 13.95 77.37
N PRO A 867 -46.90 14.00 78.69
CA PRO A 867 -47.49 15.15 79.35
C PRO A 867 -46.76 16.47 79.02
N PHE A 868 -47.48 17.58 79.15
CA PHE A 868 -47.01 18.96 78.96
C PHE A 868 -46.35 19.24 77.59
N THR A 869 -46.62 18.38 76.61
CA THR A 869 -46.04 18.43 75.27
C THR A 869 -47.11 18.78 74.24
N ARG A 870 -46.81 19.75 73.38
CA ARG A 870 -47.64 20.10 72.23
C ARG A 870 -47.40 19.11 71.10
N TYR A 871 -48.48 18.52 70.60
CA TYR A 871 -48.45 17.63 69.44
C TYR A 871 -49.20 18.24 68.26
N ALA A 872 -48.74 17.92 67.06
CA ALA A 872 -49.38 18.22 65.79
C ALA A 872 -49.66 16.94 65.01
N TRP A 873 -50.85 16.82 64.42
CA TRP A 873 -51.27 15.68 63.60
C TRP A 873 -51.71 16.11 62.21
N ARG A 874 -51.44 15.26 61.22
CA ARG A 874 -51.96 15.36 59.85
C ARG A 874 -52.26 13.96 59.30
N VAL A 875 -53.21 13.84 58.38
CA VAL A 875 -53.54 12.57 57.73
C VAL A 875 -53.48 12.69 56.21
N GLU A 876 -53.09 11.62 55.53
CA GLU A 876 -53.11 11.46 54.07
C GLU A 876 -53.85 10.16 53.72
N VAL A 877 -54.45 10.10 52.53
CA VAL A 877 -55.19 8.91 52.04
C VAL A 877 -54.70 8.50 50.64
N GLN A 878 -54.73 7.21 50.31
CA GLN A 878 -54.13 6.65 49.08
C GLN A 878 -55.18 6.14 48.09
N ALA A 879 -54.95 6.36 46.79
CA ALA A 879 -55.69 5.75 45.68
C ALA A 879 -55.34 4.26 45.48
N PRO A 880 -56.19 3.47 44.78
CA PRO A 880 -55.88 2.08 44.43
C PRO A 880 -54.71 1.98 43.44
N SER A 881 -54.14 0.79 43.31
CA SER A 881 -53.15 0.49 42.27
C SER A 881 -53.70 0.73 40.87
N LEU A 882 -52.80 1.04 39.92
CA LEU A 882 -53.18 1.27 38.53
C LEU A 882 -53.82 0.01 37.91
N PRO A 883 -54.78 0.15 36.98
CA PRO A 883 -55.45 -0.98 36.33
C PRO A 883 -54.46 -2.01 35.77
N GLY A 884 -54.66 -3.29 36.08
CA GLY A 884 -53.78 -4.38 35.60
C GLY A 884 -52.32 -4.31 36.08
N SER A 885 -52.02 -3.56 37.13
CA SER A 885 -50.66 -3.35 37.63
C SER A 885 -50.59 -3.42 39.16
N SER A 886 -49.40 -3.77 39.68
CA SER A 886 -49.08 -3.72 41.11
C SER A 886 -48.54 -2.36 41.57
N VAL A 887 -48.44 -1.38 40.67
CA VAL A 887 -47.94 -0.03 40.99
C VAL A 887 -48.96 0.69 41.88
N PRO A 888 -48.60 1.06 43.14
CA PRO A 888 -49.53 1.67 44.09
C PRO A 888 -50.08 3.02 43.59
N GLY A 889 -51.28 3.39 44.03
CA GLY A 889 -51.89 4.69 43.72
C GLY A 889 -51.20 5.86 44.44
N GLU A 890 -51.52 7.08 44.02
CA GLU A 890 -50.98 8.31 44.62
C GLU A 890 -51.60 8.60 46.00
N TRP A 891 -50.80 9.22 46.87
CA TRP A 891 -51.28 9.77 48.15
C TRP A 891 -51.86 11.16 47.92
N SER A 892 -52.94 11.49 48.65
CA SER A 892 -53.50 12.83 48.70
C SER A 892 -52.56 13.82 49.38
N GLN A 893 -52.84 15.12 49.21
CA GLN A 893 -52.20 16.12 50.05
C GLN A 893 -52.56 15.89 51.52
N ALA A 894 -51.61 16.12 52.43
CA ALA A 894 -51.87 16.00 53.86
C ALA A 894 -52.95 17.00 54.31
N SER A 895 -53.80 16.58 55.25
CA SER A 895 -54.78 17.45 55.90
C SER A 895 -54.14 18.69 56.51
N ALA A 896 -54.95 19.70 56.84
CA ALA A 896 -54.51 20.76 57.76
C ALA A 896 -54.02 20.16 59.09
N ALA A 897 -53.07 20.84 59.73
CA ALA A 897 -52.52 20.39 61.00
C ALA A 897 -53.53 20.62 62.14
N VAL A 898 -53.82 19.56 62.89
CA VAL A 898 -54.53 19.65 64.18
C VAL A 898 -53.49 19.68 65.27
N THR A 899 -53.58 20.63 66.21
CA THR A 899 -52.64 20.72 67.33
C THR A 899 -53.35 20.62 68.67
N SER A 900 -52.75 19.93 69.62
CA SER A 900 -53.26 19.83 70.99
C SER A 900 -52.12 19.81 71.99
N MET A 901 -52.38 20.36 73.18
CA MET A 901 -51.46 20.30 74.32
C MET A 901 -51.99 19.27 75.30
N LEU A 902 -51.16 18.33 75.71
CA LEU A 902 -51.52 17.37 76.74
C LEU A 902 -51.16 17.96 78.11
N VAL A 903 -52.14 18.22 78.97
CA VAL A 903 -51.92 18.68 80.34
C VAL A 903 -52.64 17.71 81.28
N PRO A 904 -51.93 17.04 82.21
CA PRO A 904 -52.55 16.23 83.24
C PRO A 904 -53.46 17.05 84.16
N ASP A 905 -54.63 16.51 84.48
CA ASP A 905 -55.62 17.17 85.32
C ASP A 905 -55.16 17.38 86.77
N ALA A 906 -54.38 16.44 87.33
CA ALA A 906 -53.88 16.51 88.70
C ALA A 906 -52.53 17.29 88.79
N PRO A 907 -52.28 18.03 89.90
CA PRO A 907 -50.97 18.63 90.17
C PRO A 907 -49.90 17.57 90.52
N VAL A 908 -48.62 17.98 90.49
CA VAL A 908 -47.48 17.12 90.83
C VAL A 908 -47.50 16.63 92.29
N SER A 909 -47.02 15.41 92.53
CA SER A 909 -47.03 14.77 93.85
C SER A 909 -46.04 15.44 94.84
N PRO A 910 -46.26 15.38 96.16
CA PRO A 910 -45.33 15.93 97.16
C PRO A 910 -44.01 15.15 97.26
N VAL A 911 -42.99 15.79 97.83
CA VAL A 911 -41.72 15.12 98.22
C VAL A 911 -42.03 14.15 99.35
N ALA A 912 -41.65 12.87 99.18
CA ALA A 912 -42.16 11.78 99.99
C ALA A 912 -41.57 11.73 101.41
N ASP A 913 -40.29 12.10 101.58
CA ASP A 913 -39.57 12.00 102.85
C ASP A 913 -39.06 13.37 103.32
N ALA A 914 -38.84 13.51 104.64
CA ALA A 914 -38.14 14.67 105.20
C ALA A 914 -36.71 14.73 104.62
N PRO A 915 -36.24 15.90 104.14
CA PRO A 915 -34.87 16.03 103.67
C PRO A 915 -33.88 15.74 104.80
N THR A 916 -32.73 15.14 104.51
CA THR A 916 -31.65 14.98 105.49
C THR A 916 -30.74 16.19 105.47
N VAL A 917 -30.22 16.57 106.63
CA VAL A 917 -29.26 17.67 106.81
C VAL A 917 -27.93 17.10 107.29
N ASP A 918 -26.88 17.37 106.53
CA ASP A 918 -25.49 17.15 106.97
C ASP A 918 -24.82 18.48 107.28
N VAL A 919 -24.18 18.58 108.44
CA VAL A 919 -23.36 19.73 108.88
C VAL A 919 -21.91 19.26 109.04
N SER A 920 -20.97 19.91 108.36
CA SER A 920 -19.56 19.54 108.41
C SER A 920 -18.78 20.31 109.48
N ASP A 921 -18.10 19.61 110.40
CA ASP A 921 -17.29 20.19 111.48
C ASP A 921 -15.79 20.22 111.11
N ALA A 922 -15.32 21.43 110.78
CA ALA A 922 -13.98 21.99 111.00
C ALA A 922 -13.80 23.19 110.03
N SER A 923 -13.93 24.41 110.54
CA SER A 923 -13.60 25.71 109.92
C SER A 923 -14.49 26.34 108.82
N ASP A 924 -15.46 25.66 108.18
CA ASP A 924 -16.24 26.26 107.05
C ASP A 924 -17.76 25.98 107.04
N LYS A 925 -18.38 25.64 108.19
CA LYS A 925 -19.78 25.18 108.42
C LYS A 925 -20.78 25.27 107.23
N ARG A 926 -20.74 24.31 106.31
CA ARG A 926 -21.75 24.15 105.24
C ARG A 926 -22.87 23.22 105.66
N VAL A 927 -24.10 23.57 105.27
CA VAL A 927 -25.29 22.73 105.38
C VAL A 927 -25.54 22.08 104.01
N THR A 928 -25.62 20.76 103.95
CA THR A 928 -26.03 20.06 102.74
C THR A 928 -27.40 19.42 102.97
N LEU A 929 -28.38 19.78 102.14
CA LEU A 929 -29.71 19.17 102.12
C LEU A 929 -29.76 18.08 101.07
N ARG A 930 -30.27 16.91 101.44
CA ARG A 930 -30.54 15.81 100.49
C ARG A 930 -31.98 15.34 100.62
N TRP A 931 -32.63 15.05 99.49
CA TRP A 931 -33.97 14.45 99.46
C TRP A 931 -34.16 13.57 98.24
N THR A 932 -35.13 12.68 98.33
CA THR A 932 -35.51 11.78 97.25
C THR A 932 -36.90 12.11 96.70
N TYR A 933 -37.06 11.95 95.39
CA TYR A 933 -38.36 12.08 94.72
C TYR A 933 -38.66 10.80 93.91
N PRO A 934 -39.78 10.11 94.16
CA PRO A 934 -39.98 8.71 93.72
C PRO A 934 -40.28 8.55 92.23
N ALA A 935 -40.64 9.63 91.52
CA ALA A 935 -40.97 9.58 90.09
C ALA A 935 -40.00 10.44 89.28
N THR A 936 -39.65 9.98 88.08
CA THR A 936 -38.89 10.80 87.12
C THR A 936 -39.77 11.95 86.63
N LEU A 937 -39.32 13.18 86.83
CA LEU A 937 -40.01 14.38 86.38
C LEU A 937 -39.38 14.85 85.06
N ASP A 938 -40.14 14.71 83.98
CA ASP A 938 -39.75 15.15 82.65
C ASP A 938 -40.63 16.34 82.22
N GLY A 939 -40.03 17.52 82.21
CA GLY A 939 -40.63 18.72 81.63
C GLY A 939 -40.97 18.55 80.15
N GLY A 940 -41.87 19.41 79.66
CA GLY A 940 -42.35 19.40 78.28
C GLY A 940 -42.18 20.75 77.60
N SER A 941 -42.83 20.91 76.45
CA SER A 941 -42.85 22.19 75.72
C SER A 941 -43.41 23.38 76.51
N LEU A 942 -44.11 23.13 77.63
CA LEU A 942 -44.65 24.15 78.53
C LEU A 942 -43.66 24.67 79.57
N GLY A 943 -42.54 23.97 79.80
CA GLY A 943 -41.55 24.32 80.82
C GLY A 943 -41.06 23.11 81.60
N SER A 944 -40.19 23.40 82.58
CA SER A 944 -39.55 22.42 83.45
C SER A 944 -40.23 22.32 84.81
N TYR A 945 -40.14 21.15 85.43
CA TYR A 945 -40.40 20.99 86.85
C TYR A 945 -39.28 21.66 87.67
N ARG A 946 -39.63 22.10 88.89
CA ARG A 946 -38.63 22.62 89.84
C ARG A 946 -38.97 22.26 91.29
N PHE A 947 -37.94 22.16 92.13
CA PHE A 947 -38.06 22.09 93.57
C PHE A 947 -37.70 23.44 94.18
N ASP A 948 -38.59 24.03 94.96
CA ASP A 948 -38.31 25.24 95.73
C ASP A 948 -37.98 24.86 97.19
N VAL A 949 -36.91 25.44 97.74
CA VAL A 949 -36.43 25.17 99.10
C VAL A 949 -36.70 26.38 99.99
N TYR A 950 -37.30 26.12 101.15
CA TYR A 950 -37.71 27.10 102.15
C TYR A 950 -36.92 26.90 103.45
N ARG A 951 -36.52 28.00 104.12
CA ARG A 951 -35.75 28.04 105.37
C ARG A 951 -36.47 28.88 106.41
N ARG A 952 -36.41 28.47 107.69
CA ARG A 952 -36.93 29.22 108.84
C ARG A 952 -35.97 29.13 110.03
N THR A 953 -35.45 30.25 110.50
CA THR A 953 -34.62 30.34 111.71
C THR A 953 -35.47 30.29 112.99
N PRO A 954 -34.88 29.96 114.16
CA PRO A 954 -35.59 30.01 115.43
C PRO A 954 -36.23 31.39 115.68
N GLY A 955 -37.54 31.44 115.86
CA GLY A 955 -38.30 32.69 116.04
C GLY A 955 -38.52 33.52 114.77
N GLY A 956 -37.99 33.10 113.61
CA GLY A 956 -38.13 33.77 112.32
C GLY A 956 -39.33 33.30 111.48
N ARG A 957 -39.62 34.01 110.38
CA ARG A 957 -40.59 33.56 109.35
C ARG A 957 -39.91 32.67 108.32
N GLU A 958 -40.67 31.72 107.79
CA GLU A 958 -40.21 30.86 106.68
C GLU A 958 -40.13 31.66 105.38
N GLY A 959 -39.01 31.56 104.68
CA GLY A 959 -38.77 32.22 103.40
C GLY A 959 -38.12 31.26 102.40
N ARG A 960 -38.41 31.45 101.11
CA ARG A 960 -37.73 30.69 100.06
C ARG A 960 -36.28 31.13 99.98
N VAL A 961 -35.38 30.15 100.02
CA VAL A 961 -33.93 30.38 99.98
C VAL A 961 -33.29 29.89 98.70
N GLY A 962 -33.89 28.92 98.02
CA GLY A 962 -33.34 28.36 96.79
C GLY A 962 -34.38 27.73 95.89
N SER A 963 -33.94 27.35 94.69
CA SER A 963 -34.73 26.53 93.77
C SER A 963 -33.80 25.74 92.87
N ILE A 964 -34.23 24.54 92.51
CA ILE A 964 -33.47 23.58 91.73
C ILE A 964 -34.36 23.09 90.60
N ALA A 965 -33.81 23.05 89.38
CA ALA A 965 -34.48 22.39 88.27
C ALA A 965 -34.67 20.89 88.60
N ALA A 966 -35.91 20.43 88.56
CA ALA A 966 -36.28 19.06 88.87
C ALA A 966 -36.35 18.18 87.63
N ASP A 967 -36.21 18.77 86.44
CA ASP A 967 -36.09 18.03 85.18
C ASP A 967 -34.80 17.21 85.18
N LYS A 968 -34.93 15.89 85.29
CA LYS A 968 -33.97 14.81 85.00
C LYS A 968 -34.35 13.56 85.80
N THR A 969 -33.86 12.40 85.37
CA THR A 969 -34.05 11.09 86.01
C THR A 969 -33.33 10.91 87.35
N LEU A 970 -32.96 11.99 88.03
CA LEU A 970 -32.31 11.91 89.34
C LEU A 970 -33.41 11.67 90.38
N THR A 971 -33.35 10.54 91.05
CA THR A 971 -34.23 10.22 92.19
C THR A 971 -33.74 10.82 93.49
N GLU A 972 -32.46 11.22 93.56
CA GLU A 972 -31.86 11.92 94.70
C GLU A 972 -31.39 13.31 94.26
N HIS A 973 -31.77 14.30 95.04
CA HIS A 973 -31.42 15.69 94.82
C HIS A 973 -30.63 16.19 96.02
N THR A 974 -29.60 16.97 95.75
CA THR A 974 -28.75 17.58 96.77
C THR A 974 -28.65 19.06 96.53
N LEU A 975 -28.78 19.84 97.61
CA LEU A 975 -28.53 21.28 97.62
C LEU A 975 -27.51 21.58 98.71
N ASP A 976 -26.32 22.01 98.29
CA ASP A 976 -25.37 22.61 99.22
C ASP A 976 -25.81 24.05 99.51
N ASP A 977 -25.98 24.37 100.80
CA ASP A 977 -26.38 25.68 101.29
C ASP A 977 -25.22 26.68 101.08
N LEU A 978 -25.18 27.28 99.90
CA LEU A 978 -24.39 28.48 99.60
C LEU A 978 -25.27 29.74 99.74
N PHE A 979 -26.14 29.80 100.75
CA PHE A 979 -27.05 30.94 100.95
C PHE A 979 -26.70 31.74 102.22
N ALA A 980 -25.79 32.70 101.98
CA ALA A 980 -25.40 33.85 102.80
C ALA A 980 -24.54 33.56 104.04
N SER A 981 -23.63 34.49 104.30
CA SER A 981 -22.38 34.41 105.06
C SER A 981 -22.49 34.22 106.57
N ASP A 982 -23.63 33.77 107.09
CA ASP A 982 -23.85 33.61 108.52
C ASP A 982 -24.25 32.15 108.82
N ASP A 983 -23.44 31.48 109.63
CA ASP A 983 -23.70 30.12 110.12
C ASP A 983 -25.15 30.02 110.65
N PRO A 984 -26.01 29.16 110.08
CA PRO A 984 -27.39 29.06 110.53
C PRO A 984 -27.43 28.55 111.98
N PRO A 985 -28.18 29.21 112.88
CA PRO A 985 -28.24 28.81 114.28
C PRO A 985 -28.93 27.45 114.44
N ALA A 986 -28.54 26.71 115.48
CA ALA A 986 -29.23 25.49 115.91
C ALA A 986 -30.73 25.75 116.08
N GLY A 987 -31.55 24.84 115.55
CA GLY A 987 -33.02 24.98 115.48
C GLY A 987 -33.57 25.56 114.17
N THR A 988 -32.74 25.81 113.15
CA THR A 988 -33.21 26.25 111.81
C THR A 988 -33.87 25.11 111.04
N THR A 989 -35.06 25.32 110.45
CA THR A 989 -35.82 24.29 109.72
C THR A 989 -35.86 24.52 108.20
N TYR A 990 -35.75 23.45 107.40
CA TYR A 990 -35.88 23.49 105.93
C TYR A 990 -37.02 22.61 105.40
N ARG A 991 -37.66 23.03 104.29
CA ARG A 991 -38.75 22.31 103.58
C ARG A 991 -38.63 22.44 102.07
N ILE A 992 -39.23 21.50 101.34
CA ILE A 992 -39.11 21.41 99.87
C ILE A 992 -40.51 21.25 99.24
N VAL A 993 -40.76 21.97 98.14
CA VAL A 993 -42.01 21.91 97.36
C VAL A 993 -41.70 21.62 95.90
N ALA A 994 -42.43 20.69 95.27
CA ALA A 994 -42.33 20.42 93.83
C ALA A 994 -43.32 21.30 93.05
N LEU A 995 -42.91 21.82 91.91
CA LEU A 995 -43.76 22.59 91.01
C LEU A 995 -43.78 21.96 89.62
N ASP A 996 -44.97 21.85 89.05
CA ASP A 996 -45.13 21.43 87.65
C ASP A 996 -44.83 22.57 86.67
N PRO A 997 -44.67 22.28 85.36
CA PRO A 997 -44.40 23.29 84.33
C PRO A 997 -45.43 24.42 84.23
N THR A 998 -46.64 24.22 84.78
CA THR A 998 -47.71 25.24 84.82
C THR A 998 -47.69 26.08 86.10
N GLY A 999 -46.76 25.78 87.03
CA GLY A 999 -46.58 26.48 88.30
C GLY A 999 -47.45 25.96 89.45
N ARG A 1000 -48.14 24.83 89.28
CA ARG A 1000 -48.95 24.22 90.35
C ARG A 1000 -48.00 23.59 91.40
N MET A 1001 -48.14 23.99 92.66
CA MET A 1001 -47.32 23.52 93.77
C MET A 1001 -47.85 22.20 94.35
N SER A 1002 -46.95 21.31 94.73
CA SER A 1002 -47.25 20.18 95.61
C SER A 1002 -47.44 20.65 97.06
N PRO A 1003 -48.00 19.81 97.94
CA PRO A 1003 -47.81 19.97 99.38
C PRO A 1003 -46.30 20.02 99.75
N PRO A 1004 -45.90 20.79 100.79
CA PRO A 1004 -44.52 20.86 101.24
C PRO A 1004 -44.06 19.58 101.95
N SER A 1005 -42.77 19.27 101.88
CA SER A 1005 -42.14 18.19 102.64
C SER A 1005 -42.21 18.41 104.15
N ASP A 1006 -41.99 17.34 104.91
CA ASP A 1006 -41.75 17.45 106.35
C ASP A 1006 -40.50 18.31 106.63
N PRO A 1007 -40.50 19.10 107.73
CA PRO A 1007 -39.38 19.97 108.07
C PRO A 1007 -38.19 19.18 108.64
N VAL A 1008 -36.99 19.51 108.19
CA VAL A 1008 -35.72 19.05 108.82
C VAL A 1008 -35.08 20.18 109.61
N THR A 1009 -34.59 19.90 110.81
CA THR A 1009 -34.03 20.91 111.73
C THR A 1009 -32.53 20.69 111.93
N ILE A 1010 -31.74 21.77 111.91
CA ILE A 1010 -30.32 21.73 112.30
C ILE A 1010 -30.25 21.48 113.83
N PRO A 1011 -29.54 20.42 114.28
CA PRO A 1011 -29.46 20.06 115.70
C PRO A 1011 -28.78 21.12 116.57
#